data_AF-A0A970GM31-F1
#
_entry.id   AF-A0A970GM31-F1
#
_cell.length_a   1.000
_cell.length_b   1.000
_cell.length_c   1.000
_cell.angle_alpha   90.00
_cell.angle_beta   90.00
_cell.angle_gamma   90.00
#
_symmetry.space_group_name_H-M   'P 1'
#
loop_
_entity.id
_entity.type
_entity.pdbx_description
1 polymer ?
#
loop_
_entity_poly.entity_id
_entity_poly.type
_entity_poly.pdbx_seq_one_letter_code
_entity_poly.pdbx_strand_id
1 'polypeptide(L)'
;AAIGLWSIQGQITGQGRSYPLYGYNESILPDDGIVVYDHRWGAATPGGAVEVVVAQGEVKEVRLHQPPTPLLPGTFVLTGKGAGARFLAGLRIGEGIELSWEFTPPITGIRAGITGYPLLIEDGQPTGEEPAFLKGRHPRTAVGLDKHGKVLTMVVVDGRSSFSQGMTLAELADFLLERGVWTALNLDGGGSSTLVAKRPGEAQASLVNRPPGGVRPVPNGLALFLPGPRDEIAKLHLRTCQPREVLGDPYRLREDKVPVALGGTRSFEAVGLDPFGHPVPLDPGDLAWSVIPASAGYFPKPGVFLGQRPGSALIQAAYQTDKGTATAFLRVFVGGPAARLTVEPQVLSLVPGGKTPIQVVAWDNDGYPALLEEGDYRWESDVGRIEDGVFIPDGTIAGGSLQIAFADLTLAVPVSIGEHHVSLASFVPSEGWRAQGHPQGIEAAVSYELPAEPPPIEGNTVALSYAFLDPHQTRAAYLLPAEPIILPPHTLELGFWVWGDGSGNWLRGQIRDSSGIARPVDFAPRVDWTGWRWVTAPVPQDLRPPISLERIYLVTIRPEEKTAGTVYLTGLFATYGTPPPSGLQGAEPQLGGAEGEEGFRFLIFGDSKLEVGVESSNRRIFRRLIAEAREEGADFALITGDVVAFPEDRHFRSAKRELSVLRMDYYVAPGNHDIGLGDEEAFQRHFGPLYQSFTHQDSLFILLNTARGGITPSDPEQWAWLKEQLTASDARNVFIVMHRPPFDPRPGENQGFLDPREGALFNELLIQQREKTGQRIWVIGGHIHTFWTEMRSGIRHLISAGAGAALHVPEEAGGFHHYVLVHVGPDGINYQVKKVEP
;
A
#
# COMPACT_ATOMS: atom_id res chain seq x y z
N ALA A 1 -13.04 23.36 -23.67
CA ALA A 1 -13.43 23.47 -22.25
C ALA A 1 -12.82 24.75 -21.68
N ALA A 2 -13.30 25.24 -20.55
CA ALA A 2 -12.75 26.40 -19.87
C ALA A 2 -12.75 26.16 -18.36
N ILE A 3 -11.71 26.61 -17.67
CA ILE A 3 -11.59 26.62 -16.20
C ILE A 3 -11.30 28.06 -15.81
N GLY A 4 -11.95 28.55 -14.75
CA GLY A 4 -11.77 29.90 -14.26
C GLY A 4 -12.81 30.24 -13.20
N LEU A 5 -12.85 31.51 -12.80
CA LEU A 5 -13.88 32.04 -11.91
C LEU A 5 -15.13 32.41 -12.72
N TRP A 6 -16.29 31.93 -12.27
CA TRP A 6 -17.58 32.20 -12.89
C TRP A 6 -18.52 32.82 -11.86
N SER A 7 -19.25 33.85 -12.26
CA SER A 7 -20.34 34.41 -11.47
C SER A 7 -21.67 34.27 -12.19
N ILE A 8 -22.72 33.96 -11.44
CA ILE A 8 -24.08 33.82 -11.93
C ILE A 8 -24.96 34.80 -11.16
N GLN A 9 -25.75 35.61 -11.88
CA GLN A 9 -26.73 36.51 -11.29
C GLN A 9 -28.10 36.18 -11.84
N GLY A 10 -29.04 35.85 -10.96
CA GLY A 10 -30.42 35.54 -11.33
C GLY A 10 -31.36 36.67 -10.95
N GLN A 11 -32.42 36.87 -11.75
CA GLN A 11 -33.46 37.82 -11.45
C GLN A 11 -34.83 37.24 -11.81
N ILE A 12 -35.83 37.53 -10.98
CA ILE A 12 -37.24 37.30 -11.28
C ILE A 12 -37.92 38.62 -11.60
N THR A 13 -38.78 38.64 -12.62
CA THR A 13 -39.61 39.79 -12.98
C THR A 13 -41.09 39.39 -13.06
N GLY A 14 -41.95 40.16 -12.39
CA GLY A 14 -43.41 40.03 -12.42
C GLY A 14 -44.10 41.41 -12.38
N GLN A 15 -44.97 41.68 -13.37
CA GLN A 15 -45.66 42.99 -13.57
C GLN A 15 -44.74 44.22 -13.47
N GLY A 16 -43.54 44.16 -14.06
CA GLY A 16 -42.59 45.28 -14.06
C GLY A 16 -41.86 45.52 -12.75
N ARG A 17 -42.00 44.62 -11.76
CA ARG A 17 -41.20 44.57 -10.54
C ARG A 17 -40.19 43.44 -10.66
N SER A 18 -38.96 43.67 -10.19
CA SER A 18 -37.91 42.66 -10.24
C SER A 18 -37.27 42.43 -8.87
N TYR A 19 -36.80 41.21 -8.63
CA TYR A 19 -36.11 40.83 -7.40
C TYR A 19 -34.93 39.89 -7.72
N PRO A 20 -33.78 40.01 -7.02
CA PRO A 20 -32.65 39.11 -7.24
C PRO A 20 -32.98 37.68 -6.75
N LEU A 21 -32.62 36.69 -7.56
CA LEU A 21 -32.65 35.28 -7.17
C LEU A 21 -31.32 34.94 -6.51
N TYR A 22 -31.38 34.17 -5.43
CA TYR A 22 -30.18 33.65 -4.78
C TYR A 22 -29.58 32.48 -5.56
N GLY A 23 -30.42 31.57 -6.03
CA GLY A 23 -29.95 30.37 -6.72
C GLY A 23 -31.08 29.48 -7.20
N TYR A 24 -30.68 28.33 -7.76
CA TYR A 24 -31.55 27.34 -8.36
C TYR A 24 -31.22 25.98 -7.75
N ASN A 25 -32.22 25.29 -7.19
CA ASN A 25 -32.07 24.02 -6.51
C ASN A 25 -30.96 24.05 -5.42
N GLU A 26 -30.95 25.13 -4.64
CA GLU A 26 -29.99 25.32 -3.55
C GLU A 26 -30.49 24.69 -2.24
N SER A 27 -29.57 24.10 -1.47
CA SER A 27 -29.90 23.58 -0.14
C SER A 27 -30.11 24.67 0.91
N ILE A 28 -29.61 25.87 0.63
CA ILE A 28 -29.69 27.02 1.52
C ILE A 28 -30.67 28.05 0.93
N LEU A 29 -31.73 28.34 1.69
CA LEU A 29 -32.56 29.52 1.47
C LEU A 29 -32.05 30.66 2.36
N PRO A 30 -31.34 31.66 1.81
CA PRO A 30 -30.77 32.73 2.62
C PRO A 30 -31.86 33.64 3.19
N ASP A 31 -31.50 34.45 4.19
CA ASP A 31 -32.34 35.54 4.63
C ASP A 31 -32.60 36.52 3.48
N ASP A 32 -33.84 37.01 3.40
CA ASP A 32 -34.32 37.92 2.35
C ASP A 32 -34.24 37.40 0.90
N GLY A 33 -33.76 36.18 0.64
CA GLY A 33 -33.62 35.66 -0.73
C GLY A 33 -34.82 34.88 -1.26
N ILE A 34 -34.73 34.56 -2.55
CA ILE A 34 -35.63 33.68 -3.29
C ILE A 34 -34.79 32.58 -3.95
N VAL A 35 -35.18 31.32 -3.77
CA VAL A 35 -34.60 30.17 -4.48
C VAL A 35 -35.64 29.56 -5.39
N VAL A 36 -35.22 29.17 -6.59
CA VAL A 36 -36.05 28.44 -7.56
C VAL A 36 -35.85 26.95 -7.35
N TYR A 37 -36.94 26.19 -7.20
CA TYR A 37 -36.92 24.73 -7.12
C TYR A 37 -37.71 24.10 -8.26
N ASP A 38 -37.20 23.02 -8.83
CA ASP A 38 -37.93 22.21 -9.80
C ASP A 38 -37.80 20.71 -9.50
N HIS A 39 -38.43 19.86 -10.32
CA HIS A 39 -38.41 18.41 -10.15
C HIS A 39 -37.00 17.77 -10.10
N ARG A 40 -35.93 18.48 -10.46
CA ARG A 40 -34.54 17.98 -10.34
C ARG A 40 -33.98 18.10 -8.92
N TRP A 41 -34.60 18.90 -8.04
CA TRP A 41 -34.26 18.96 -6.62
C TRP A 41 -34.68 17.69 -5.86
N GLY A 42 -35.90 17.22 -6.10
CA GLY A 42 -36.50 16.09 -5.38
C GLY A 42 -38.01 16.07 -5.51
N ALA A 43 -38.68 15.31 -4.65
CA ALA A 43 -40.14 15.13 -4.71
C ALA A 43 -40.94 16.39 -4.30
N ALA A 44 -40.37 17.24 -3.44
CA ALA A 44 -41.00 18.46 -2.95
C ALA A 44 -39.94 19.52 -2.59
N THR A 45 -40.36 20.77 -2.43
CA THR A 45 -39.48 21.85 -1.94
C THR A 45 -38.96 21.58 -0.53
N PRO A 46 -37.92 22.30 -0.06
CA PRO A 46 -37.52 22.29 1.35
C PRO A 46 -38.53 22.97 2.29
N GLY A 47 -39.55 23.64 1.73
CA GLY A 47 -40.49 24.50 2.45
C GLY A 47 -39.93 25.91 2.70
N GLY A 48 -40.84 26.89 2.83
CA GLY A 48 -40.48 28.25 3.18
C GLY A 48 -41.69 29.07 3.64
N ALA A 49 -41.44 30.35 3.97
CA ALA A 49 -42.51 31.23 4.45
C ALA A 49 -43.57 31.48 3.38
N VAL A 50 -43.13 31.63 2.13
CA VAL A 50 -43.99 31.80 0.95
C VAL A 50 -43.44 30.97 -0.19
N GLU A 51 -44.31 30.20 -0.83
CA GLU A 51 -44.01 29.43 -2.03
C GLU A 51 -44.94 29.83 -3.18
N VAL A 52 -44.41 29.95 -4.39
CA VAL A 52 -45.19 30.31 -5.58
C VAL A 52 -44.99 29.26 -6.64
N VAL A 53 -46.07 28.59 -7.05
CA VAL A 53 -46.05 27.56 -8.10
C VAL A 53 -46.20 28.25 -9.44
N VAL A 54 -45.26 28.02 -10.34
CA VAL A 54 -45.26 28.57 -11.69
C VAL A 54 -45.30 27.44 -12.71
N ALA A 55 -46.23 27.52 -13.66
CA ALA A 55 -46.35 26.59 -14.77
C ALA A 55 -46.61 27.37 -16.06
N GLN A 56 -45.92 26.99 -17.14
CA GLN A 56 -46.00 27.68 -18.43
C GLN A 56 -45.71 29.19 -18.34
N GLY A 57 -44.81 29.59 -17.42
CA GLY A 57 -44.46 30.99 -17.21
C GLY A 57 -45.49 31.81 -16.44
N GLU A 58 -46.53 31.19 -15.87
CA GLU A 58 -47.56 31.90 -15.11
C GLU A 58 -47.70 31.36 -13.68
N VAL A 59 -47.97 32.26 -12.73
CA VAL A 59 -48.30 31.91 -11.34
C VAL A 59 -49.61 31.12 -11.31
N LYS A 60 -49.56 29.90 -10.79
CA LYS A 60 -50.74 29.04 -10.58
C LYS A 60 -51.20 29.05 -9.13
N GLU A 61 -50.27 29.12 -8.19
CA GLU A 61 -50.58 29.19 -6.77
C GLU A 61 -49.61 30.13 -6.04
N VAL A 62 -50.13 30.80 -5.01
CA VAL A 62 -49.33 31.52 -4.00
C VAL A 62 -49.68 30.92 -2.64
N ARG A 63 -48.69 30.32 -1.98
CA ARG A 63 -48.86 29.45 -0.82
C ARG A 63 -48.14 30.10 0.37
N LEU A 64 -48.91 30.60 1.33
CA LEU A 64 -48.40 31.26 2.54
C LEU A 64 -48.38 30.24 3.69
N HIS A 65 -47.21 30.00 4.29
CA HIS A 65 -47.02 29.13 5.45
C HIS A 65 -47.67 27.73 5.30
N GLN A 66 -47.62 27.18 4.09
CA GLN A 66 -48.13 25.84 3.82
C GLN A 66 -47.01 24.79 3.88
N PRO A 67 -47.38 23.50 3.97
CA PRO A 67 -46.41 22.41 3.80
C PRO A 67 -45.67 22.50 2.46
N PRO A 68 -44.47 21.91 2.38
CA PRO A 68 -43.67 21.86 1.16
C PRO A 68 -44.46 21.44 -0.08
N THR A 69 -44.17 22.10 -1.19
CA THR A 69 -44.92 21.92 -2.42
C THR A 69 -44.32 20.80 -3.27
N PRO A 70 -45.13 19.84 -3.77
CA PRO A 70 -44.65 18.83 -4.72
C PRO A 70 -44.05 19.46 -5.98
N LEU A 71 -42.90 18.94 -6.41
CA LEU A 71 -42.17 19.42 -7.59
C LEU A 71 -42.49 18.51 -8.78
N LEU A 72 -43.21 19.05 -9.77
CA LEU A 72 -43.70 18.31 -10.94
C LEU A 72 -42.92 18.68 -12.20
N PRO A 73 -42.76 17.75 -13.17
CA PRO A 73 -42.18 18.08 -14.46
C PRO A 73 -42.94 19.21 -15.17
N GLY A 74 -42.21 20.17 -15.73
CA GLY A 74 -42.80 21.33 -16.43
C GLY A 74 -43.29 22.47 -15.51
N THR A 75 -43.09 22.35 -14.20
CA THR A 75 -43.33 23.43 -13.23
C THR A 75 -42.05 23.79 -12.48
N PHE A 76 -42.04 24.98 -11.88
CA PHE A 76 -41.05 25.34 -10.86
C PHE A 76 -41.75 26.06 -9.70
N VAL A 77 -41.13 26.01 -8.53
CA VAL A 77 -41.62 26.65 -7.31
C VAL A 77 -40.60 27.66 -6.83
N LEU A 78 -41.04 28.88 -6.58
CA LEU A 78 -40.22 29.92 -5.97
C LEU A 78 -40.46 29.89 -4.47
N THR A 79 -39.40 29.70 -3.69
CA THR A 79 -39.47 29.72 -2.23
C THR A 79 -38.72 30.95 -1.72
N GLY A 80 -39.39 31.76 -0.90
CA GLY A 80 -38.84 33.02 -0.39
C GLY A 80 -38.75 33.06 1.13
N LYS A 81 -37.79 33.84 1.62
CA LYS A 81 -37.64 34.22 3.05
C LYS A 81 -37.58 35.75 3.15
N GLY A 82 -38.00 36.31 4.29
CA GLY A 82 -37.88 37.76 4.56
C GLY A 82 -38.48 38.66 3.46
N ALA A 83 -37.68 39.57 2.92
CA ALA A 83 -38.05 40.44 1.82
C ALA A 83 -38.40 39.68 0.53
N GLY A 84 -37.70 38.59 0.22
CA GLY A 84 -38.04 37.70 -0.89
C GLY A 84 -39.42 37.06 -0.73
N ALA A 85 -39.76 36.61 0.49
CA ALA A 85 -41.11 36.11 0.80
C ALA A 85 -42.19 37.19 0.59
N ARG A 86 -41.93 38.43 1.03
CA ARG A 86 -42.84 39.56 0.82
C ARG A 86 -43.02 39.89 -0.66
N PHE A 87 -41.96 39.81 -1.45
CA PHE A 87 -42.03 39.98 -2.90
C PHE A 87 -42.94 38.92 -3.52
N LEU A 88 -42.71 37.64 -3.19
CA LEU A 88 -43.49 36.50 -3.70
C LEU A 88 -44.98 36.56 -3.29
N ALA A 89 -45.27 36.96 -2.04
CA ALA A 89 -46.66 37.11 -1.57
C ALA A 89 -47.45 38.19 -2.34
N GLY A 90 -46.74 39.11 -2.99
CA GLY A 90 -47.33 40.17 -3.81
C GLY A 90 -47.62 39.79 -5.27
N LEU A 91 -47.33 38.55 -5.67
CA LEU A 91 -47.65 38.00 -6.99
C LEU A 91 -49.11 37.53 -7.04
N ARG A 92 -49.74 37.56 -8.22
CA ARG A 92 -51.15 37.16 -8.42
C ARG A 92 -51.25 35.90 -9.28
N ILE A 93 -52.26 35.08 -9.02
CA ILE A 93 -52.58 33.95 -9.90
C ILE A 93 -52.87 34.45 -11.32
N GLY A 94 -52.30 33.80 -12.33
CA GLY A 94 -52.32 34.20 -13.74
C GLY A 94 -51.26 35.23 -14.13
N GLU A 95 -50.43 35.70 -13.19
CA GLU A 95 -49.35 36.64 -13.49
C GLU A 95 -48.21 35.96 -14.23
N GLY A 96 -47.76 36.57 -15.32
CA GLY A 96 -46.57 36.14 -16.06
C GLY A 96 -45.30 36.41 -15.28
N ILE A 97 -44.43 35.39 -15.21
CA ILE A 97 -43.14 35.40 -14.52
C ILE A 97 -42.04 35.13 -15.53
N GLU A 98 -41.05 36.01 -15.54
CA GLU A 98 -39.82 35.85 -16.29
C GLU A 98 -38.65 35.63 -15.33
N LEU A 99 -37.84 34.61 -15.59
CA LEU A 99 -36.57 34.39 -14.90
C LEU A 99 -35.43 34.68 -15.89
N SER A 100 -34.52 35.57 -15.53
CA SER A 100 -33.30 35.85 -16.28
C SER A 100 -32.07 35.43 -15.47
N TRP A 101 -31.05 34.94 -16.17
CA TRP A 101 -29.77 34.55 -15.59
C TRP A 101 -28.63 35.11 -16.44
N GLU A 102 -27.72 35.82 -15.78
CA GLU A 102 -26.53 36.38 -16.40
C GLU A 102 -25.29 35.65 -15.88
N PHE A 103 -24.42 35.22 -16.80
CA PHE A 103 -23.18 34.51 -16.51
C PHE A 103 -22.00 35.39 -16.91
N THR A 104 -21.02 35.52 -16.01
CA THR A 104 -19.74 36.18 -16.31
C THR A 104 -18.61 35.19 -16.05
N PRO A 105 -17.83 34.80 -17.08
CA PRO A 105 -18.02 35.14 -18.50
C PRO A 105 -19.28 34.49 -19.11
N PRO A 106 -19.73 34.91 -20.30
CA PRO A 106 -20.87 34.29 -20.99
C PRO A 106 -20.61 32.81 -21.31
N ILE A 107 -21.61 31.94 -21.06
CA ILE A 107 -21.51 30.47 -21.23
C ILE A 107 -21.73 29.98 -22.69
N THR A 108 -21.35 30.77 -23.70
CA THR A 108 -21.61 30.41 -25.12
C THR A 108 -20.90 29.11 -25.51
N GLY A 109 -21.66 28.12 -25.99
CA GLY A 109 -21.12 26.83 -26.43
C GLY A 109 -20.78 25.84 -25.30
N ILE A 110 -21.12 26.16 -24.04
CA ILE A 110 -20.94 25.26 -22.90
C ILE A 110 -22.17 24.36 -22.75
N ARG A 111 -21.94 23.04 -22.69
CA ARG A 111 -23.01 22.02 -22.53
C ARG A 111 -23.18 21.52 -21.10
N ALA A 112 -22.12 21.61 -20.30
CA ALA A 112 -22.09 21.17 -18.91
C ALA A 112 -21.00 21.94 -18.15
N GLY A 113 -21.19 22.11 -16.85
CA GLY A 113 -20.23 22.73 -15.95
C GLY A 113 -20.21 21.99 -14.60
N ILE A 114 -19.07 22.05 -13.92
CA ILE A 114 -18.90 21.56 -12.55
C ILE A 114 -18.15 22.61 -11.76
N THR A 115 -18.53 22.78 -10.50
CA THR A 115 -17.91 23.74 -9.58
C THR A 115 -16.87 23.06 -8.71
N GLY A 116 -15.83 23.81 -8.35
CA GLY A 116 -14.76 23.37 -7.47
C GLY A 116 -14.17 24.55 -6.71
N TYR A 117 -13.31 24.27 -5.75
CA TYR A 117 -12.61 25.27 -4.96
C TYR A 117 -11.39 24.63 -4.25
N PRO A 118 -10.24 25.30 -4.16
CA PRO A 118 -9.85 26.54 -4.85
C PRO A 118 -9.39 26.31 -6.30
N LEU A 119 -9.17 27.40 -7.02
CA LEU A 119 -8.36 27.36 -8.24
C LEU A 119 -6.91 27.03 -7.85
N LEU A 120 -6.32 26.01 -8.47
CA LEU A 120 -4.98 25.50 -8.12
C LEU A 120 -3.88 26.17 -8.94
N ILE A 121 -4.10 26.28 -10.25
CA ILE A 121 -3.14 26.83 -11.21
C ILE A 121 -3.87 27.82 -12.09
N GLU A 122 -3.30 29.01 -12.24
CA GLU A 122 -3.73 30.05 -13.17
C GLU A 122 -2.52 30.48 -14.01
N ASP A 123 -2.69 30.49 -15.33
CA ASP A 123 -1.64 30.85 -16.29
C ASP A 123 -0.26 30.19 -16.05
N GLY A 124 -0.29 28.88 -15.77
CA GLY A 124 0.90 28.07 -15.54
C GLY A 124 1.61 28.36 -14.22
N GLN A 125 0.96 29.07 -13.29
CA GLN A 125 1.50 29.38 -11.95
C GLN A 125 0.54 28.86 -10.87
N PRO A 126 1.06 28.26 -9.77
CA PRO A 126 0.23 27.96 -8.61
C PRO A 126 -0.39 29.23 -8.03
N THR A 127 -1.67 29.19 -7.66
CA THR A 127 -2.35 30.33 -7.02
C THR A 127 -1.89 30.54 -5.58
N GLY A 128 -1.37 29.49 -4.93
CA GLY A 128 -1.00 29.49 -3.52
C GLY A 128 -2.20 29.48 -2.55
N GLU A 129 -3.43 29.34 -3.05
CA GLU A 129 -4.62 29.31 -2.20
C GLU A 129 -4.68 28.01 -1.38
N GLU A 130 -4.54 28.12 -0.06
CA GLU A 130 -4.71 27.00 0.87
C GLU A 130 -5.73 27.33 1.97
N PRO A 131 -7.03 27.10 1.71
CA PRO A 131 -8.09 27.31 2.71
C PRO A 131 -7.86 26.43 3.94
N ALA A 132 -8.10 26.99 5.14
CA ALA A 132 -7.80 26.30 6.41
C ALA A 132 -8.48 24.91 6.55
N PHE A 133 -9.70 24.77 6.03
CA PHE A 133 -10.45 23.50 6.06
C PHE A 133 -9.95 22.44 5.05
N LEU A 134 -9.06 22.83 4.13
CA LEU A 134 -8.41 21.94 3.16
C LEU A 134 -6.91 21.76 3.43
N LYS A 135 -6.38 22.32 4.52
CA LYS A 135 -4.95 22.30 4.82
C LYS A 135 -4.43 20.90 5.12
N GLY A 136 -3.21 20.61 4.67
CA GLY A 136 -2.54 19.33 4.91
C GLY A 136 -2.83 18.28 3.84
N ARG A 137 -2.35 17.04 4.06
CA ARG A 137 -2.48 15.96 3.08
C ARG A 137 -3.85 15.29 3.15
N HIS A 138 -4.54 15.25 2.03
CA HIS A 138 -5.84 14.58 1.90
C HIS A 138 -5.92 13.82 0.57
N PRO A 139 -6.85 12.87 0.43
CA PRO A 139 -7.31 12.46 -0.88
C PRO A 139 -7.81 13.69 -1.64
N ARG A 140 -7.47 13.81 -2.92
CA ARG A 140 -7.80 14.98 -3.76
C ARG A 140 -8.47 14.56 -5.05
N THR A 141 -9.30 15.44 -5.57
CA THR A 141 -9.82 15.36 -6.94
C THR A 141 -9.54 16.68 -7.62
N ALA A 142 -9.02 16.69 -8.83
CA ALA A 142 -8.78 17.91 -9.58
C ALA A 142 -9.00 17.70 -11.09
N VAL A 143 -9.27 18.81 -11.77
CA VAL A 143 -9.33 18.88 -13.23
C VAL A 143 -8.40 19.98 -13.72
N GLY A 144 -7.76 19.76 -14.85
CA GLY A 144 -6.82 20.70 -15.44
C GLY A 144 -6.87 20.71 -16.95
N LEU A 145 -6.52 21.86 -17.54
CA LEU A 145 -6.37 22.04 -18.97
C LEU A 145 -4.92 22.37 -19.31
N ASP A 146 -4.45 21.87 -20.44
CA ASP A 146 -3.19 22.33 -21.05
C ASP A 146 -3.31 23.79 -21.53
N LYS A 147 -2.18 24.40 -21.89
CA LYS A 147 -2.10 25.80 -22.33
C LYS A 147 -3.01 26.13 -23.52
N HIS A 148 -3.36 25.13 -24.32
CA HIS A 148 -4.21 25.29 -25.51
C HIS A 148 -5.69 24.94 -25.27
N GLY A 149 -6.06 24.48 -24.06
CA GLY A 149 -7.40 24.03 -23.74
C GLY A 149 -7.88 22.82 -24.54
N LYS A 150 -6.95 22.02 -25.06
CA LYS A 150 -7.18 20.83 -25.89
C LYS A 150 -7.13 19.53 -25.10
N VAL A 151 -6.31 19.48 -24.05
CA VAL A 151 -6.16 18.29 -23.20
C VAL A 151 -6.81 18.58 -21.85
N LEU A 152 -7.80 17.77 -21.48
CA LEU A 152 -8.37 17.74 -20.14
C LEU A 152 -7.70 16.63 -19.34
N THR A 153 -7.03 17.02 -18.26
CA THR A 153 -6.44 16.10 -17.28
C THR A 153 -7.40 16.01 -16.09
N MET A 154 -7.80 14.78 -15.72
CA MET A 154 -8.58 14.50 -14.51
C MET A 154 -7.68 13.70 -13.56
N VAL A 155 -7.57 14.15 -12.31
CA VAL A 155 -6.69 13.53 -11.32
C VAL A 155 -7.49 13.19 -10.07
N VAL A 156 -7.29 11.97 -9.58
CA VAL A 156 -7.71 11.53 -8.24
C VAL A 156 -6.47 11.02 -7.51
N VAL A 157 -6.29 11.52 -6.29
CA VAL A 157 -5.22 11.15 -5.37
C VAL A 157 -5.87 10.45 -4.20
N ASP A 158 -5.51 9.19 -3.94
CA ASP A 158 -5.93 8.49 -2.72
C ASP A 158 -5.26 9.13 -1.49
N GLY A 159 -5.79 8.90 -0.29
CA GLY A 159 -5.21 9.46 0.93
C GLY A 159 -5.78 8.85 2.21
N ARG A 160 -5.23 9.24 3.37
CA ARG A 160 -5.67 8.76 4.70
C ARG A 160 -5.64 7.23 4.84
N SER A 161 -4.69 6.57 4.16
CA SER A 161 -4.48 5.13 4.26
C SER A 161 -2.99 4.78 4.32
N SER A 162 -2.68 3.56 4.72
CA SER A 162 -1.32 3.01 4.63
C SER A 162 -0.81 2.96 3.18
N PHE A 163 -1.71 2.89 2.20
CA PHE A 163 -1.36 2.90 0.78
C PHE A 163 -1.05 4.31 0.25
N SER A 164 -1.80 5.33 0.66
CA SER A 164 -1.55 6.73 0.28
C SER A 164 -1.83 7.71 1.42
N GLN A 165 -0.89 8.62 1.66
CA GLN A 165 -1.09 9.74 2.60
C GLN A 165 -1.93 10.87 2.00
N GLY A 166 -1.98 10.96 0.67
CA GLY A 166 -2.58 12.08 -0.05
C GLY A 166 -1.62 13.24 -0.29
N MET A 167 -2.14 14.33 -0.86
CA MET A 167 -1.38 15.52 -1.24
C MET A 167 -1.93 16.76 -0.55
N THR A 168 -1.06 17.71 -0.25
CA THR A 168 -1.45 19.11 -0.03
C THR A 168 -1.92 19.73 -1.35
N LEU A 169 -2.54 20.91 -1.31
CA LEU A 169 -2.93 21.61 -2.55
C LEU A 169 -1.70 22.07 -3.35
N ALA A 170 -0.62 22.46 -2.67
CA ALA A 170 0.64 22.83 -3.31
C ALA A 170 1.26 21.64 -4.06
N GLU A 171 1.38 20.49 -3.41
CA GLU A 171 1.92 19.28 -4.05
C GLU A 171 1.08 18.82 -5.23
N LEU A 172 -0.25 18.95 -5.14
CA LEU A 172 -1.15 18.65 -6.25
C LEU A 172 -0.95 19.63 -7.42
N ALA A 173 -0.75 20.92 -7.15
CA ALA A 173 -0.45 21.90 -8.18
C ALA A 173 0.89 21.59 -8.87
N ASP A 174 1.95 21.31 -8.11
CA ASP A 174 3.26 20.94 -8.67
C ASP A 174 3.17 19.66 -9.51
N PHE A 175 2.47 18.64 -9.02
CA PHE A 175 2.20 17.40 -9.74
C PHE A 175 1.51 17.64 -11.09
N LEU A 176 0.55 18.57 -11.15
CA LEU A 176 -0.17 18.92 -12.36
C LEU A 176 0.71 19.73 -13.32
N LEU A 177 1.51 20.68 -12.82
CA LEU A 177 2.45 21.48 -13.61
C LEU A 177 3.49 20.59 -14.31
N GLU A 178 4.07 19.63 -13.60
CA GLU A 178 5.01 18.64 -14.16
C GLU A 178 4.42 17.85 -15.33
N ARG A 179 3.09 17.74 -15.40
CA ARG A 179 2.33 17.04 -16.46
C ARG A 179 1.80 17.96 -17.54
N GLY A 180 2.26 19.22 -17.57
CA GLY A 180 1.92 20.20 -18.61
C GLY A 180 0.54 20.84 -18.44
N VAL A 181 -0.08 20.73 -17.26
CA VAL A 181 -1.33 21.43 -16.95
C VAL A 181 -1.04 22.92 -16.74
N TRP A 182 -1.80 23.77 -17.41
CA TRP A 182 -1.65 25.22 -17.42
C TRP A 182 -2.69 25.94 -16.55
N THR A 183 -3.88 25.36 -16.43
CA THR A 183 -4.95 25.89 -15.56
C THR A 183 -5.62 24.72 -14.87
N ALA A 184 -5.81 24.78 -13.55
CA ALA A 184 -6.35 23.67 -12.78
C ALA A 184 -7.28 24.13 -11.66
N LEU A 185 -8.30 23.31 -11.39
CA LEU A 185 -9.31 23.51 -10.37
C LEU A 185 -9.36 22.29 -9.45
N ASN A 186 -9.29 22.52 -8.14
CA ASN A 186 -9.56 21.50 -7.15
C ASN A 186 -11.08 21.23 -7.08
N LEU A 187 -11.46 19.96 -7.06
CA LEU A 187 -12.83 19.51 -6.83
C LEU A 187 -12.97 18.95 -5.40
N ASP A 188 -14.16 18.45 -5.06
CA ASP A 188 -14.37 17.81 -3.76
C ASP A 188 -13.44 16.61 -3.55
N GLY A 189 -12.86 16.53 -2.35
CA GLY A 189 -11.79 15.59 -2.00
C GLY A 189 -12.17 14.69 -0.83
N GLY A 190 -11.17 14.22 -0.08
CA GLY A 190 -11.40 13.34 1.07
C GLY A 190 -12.09 12.04 0.66
N GLY A 191 -13.03 11.58 1.48
CA GLY A 191 -13.81 10.36 1.19
C GLY A 191 -14.70 10.43 -0.06
N SER A 192 -14.86 11.62 -0.66
CA SER A 192 -15.57 11.78 -1.94
C SER A 192 -14.71 11.42 -3.15
N SER A 193 -13.37 11.40 -3.01
CA SER A 193 -12.44 11.22 -4.13
C SER A 193 -12.57 9.82 -4.74
N THR A 194 -13.19 9.76 -5.93
CA THR A 194 -13.54 8.51 -6.61
C THR A 194 -13.36 8.68 -8.11
N LEU A 195 -12.60 7.79 -8.74
CA LEU A 195 -12.47 7.68 -10.18
C LEU A 195 -12.92 6.29 -10.63
N VAL A 196 -13.88 6.26 -11.54
CA VAL A 196 -14.32 5.05 -12.23
C VAL A 196 -14.01 5.23 -13.70
N ALA A 197 -13.29 4.28 -14.29
CA ALA A 197 -12.89 4.35 -15.69
C ALA A 197 -12.96 2.98 -16.34
N LYS A 198 -13.26 2.96 -17.63
CA LYS A 198 -13.13 1.79 -18.49
C LYS A 198 -11.70 1.80 -19.02
N ARG A 199 -10.84 0.87 -18.58
CA ARG A 199 -9.49 0.78 -19.15
C ARG A 199 -9.55 0.24 -20.58
N PRO A 200 -8.56 0.52 -21.44
CA PRO A 200 -8.53 -0.02 -22.79
C PRO A 200 -8.71 -1.54 -22.80
N GLY A 201 -9.70 -2.02 -23.56
CA GLY A 201 -10.02 -3.45 -23.69
C GLY A 201 -10.93 -4.03 -22.61
N GLU A 202 -11.29 -3.27 -21.56
CA GLU A 202 -12.32 -3.68 -20.60
C GLU A 202 -13.72 -3.44 -21.18
N ALA A 203 -14.71 -4.26 -20.79
CA ALA A 203 -16.09 -4.08 -21.23
C ALA A 203 -16.87 -3.07 -20.37
N GLN A 204 -16.52 -2.98 -19.08
CA GLN A 204 -17.20 -2.16 -18.09
C GLN A 204 -16.19 -1.25 -17.39
N ALA A 205 -16.68 -0.14 -16.83
CA ALA A 205 -15.85 0.73 -16.02
C ALA A 205 -15.65 0.12 -14.62
N SER A 206 -14.43 0.24 -14.09
CA SER A 206 -14.06 -0.27 -12.78
C SER A 206 -13.53 0.87 -11.91
N LEU A 207 -13.61 0.68 -10.59
CA LEU A 207 -13.02 1.62 -9.63
C LEU A 207 -11.50 1.62 -9.80
N VAL A 208 -10.93 2.79 -10.05
CA VAL A 208 -9.50 2.96 -10.35
C VAL A 208 -8.69 3.19 -9.07
N ASN A 209 -9.26 3.93 -8.12
CA ASN A 209 -8.59 4.35 -6.89
C ASN A 209 -9.11 3.59 -5.66
N ARG A 210 -8.54 3.83 -4.47
CA ARG A 210 -8.94 3.18 -3.20
C ARG A 210 -9.46 4.21 -2.20
N PRO A 211 -10.75 4.60 -2.27
CA PRO A 211 -11.32 5.58 -1.36
C PRO A 211 -11.24 5.10 0.11
N PRO A 212 -10.82 5.95 1.05
CA PRO A 212 -10.75 5.59 2.46
C PRO A 212 -12.16 5.31 3.00
N GLY A 213 -12.40 4.09 3.49
CA GLY A 213 -13.71 3.65 3.97
C GLY A 213 -14.69 3.21 2.87
N GLY A 214 -14.23 3.08 1.61
CA GLY A 214 -15.06 2.68 0.47
C GLY A 214 -15.71 3.86 -0.27
N VAL A 215 -16.45 3.56 -1.34
CA VAL A 215 -17.09 4.57 -2.18
C VAL A 215 -18.20 5.29 -1.41
N ARG A 216 -18.17 6.63 -1.42
CA ARG A 216 -19.16 7.49 -0.74
C ARG A 216 -20.22 8.02 -1.72
N PRO A 217 -21.49 8.12 -1.32
CA PRO A 217 -22.48 8.91 -2.07
C PRO A 217 -22.05 10.39 -2.17
N VAL A 218 -22.00 10.91 -3.40
CA VAL A 218 -21.66 12.31 -3.71
C VAL A 218 -22.82 13.00 -4.44
N PRO A 219 -23.01 14.32 -4.28
CA PRO A 219 -24.15 15.03 -4.86
C PRO A 219 -24.05 15.24 -6.38
N ASN A 220 -22.83 15.21 -6.94
CA ASN A 220 -22.57 15.33 -8.37
C ASN A 220 -21.21 14.71 -8.74
N GLY A 221 -20.96 14.58 -10.03
CA GLY A 221 -19.69 14.10 -10.58
C GLY A 221 -19.52 14.51 -12.04
N LEU A 222 -18.27 14.51 -12.52
CA LEU A 222 -17.94 14.78 -13.92
C LEU A 222 -17.77 13.46 -14.67
N ALA A 223 -18.61 13.22 -15.68
CA ALA A 223 -18.53 12.03 -16.52
C ALA A 223 -18.21 12.41 -17.97
N LEU A 224 -17.25 11.70 -18.57
CA LEU A 224 -16.93 11.80 -19.98
C LEU A 224 -17.41 10.53 -20.68
N PHE A 225 -18.29 10.70 -21.66
CA PHE A 225 -18.80 9.60 -22.47
C PHE A 225 -18.05 9.55 -23.79
N LEU A 226 -17.46 8.39 -24.08
CA LEU A 226 -16.90 8.11 -25.40
C LEU A 226 -18.06 7.98 -26.40
N PRO A 227 -17.85 8.36 -27.68
CA PRO A 227 -18.78 8.01 -28.75
C PRO A 227 -19.07 6.50 -28.76
N GLY A 228 -20.21 6.09 -29.34
CA GLY A 228 -20.56 4.67 -29.45
C GLY A 228 -19.48 3.83 -30.17
N PRO A 229 -19.44 2.52 -29.91
CA PRO A 229 -18.43 1.63 -30.49
C PRO A 229 -18.50 1.63 -32.02
N ARG A 230 -17.35 1.42 -32.65
CA ARG A 230 -17.23 1.20 -34.10
C ARG A 230 -16.70 -0.20 -34.38
N ASP A 231 -17.18 -0.80 -35.46
CA ASP A 231 -16.72 -2.10 -35.96
C ASP A 231 -15.43 -1.96 -36.79
N GLU A 232 -14.43 -1.25 -36.26
CA GLU A 232 -13.16 -1.00 -36.91
C GLU A 232 -12.03 -1.12 -35.88
N ILE A 233 -11.05 -1.99 -36.15
CA ILE A 233 -9.82 -2.05 -35.35
C ILE A 233 -8.88 -0.92 -35.81
N ALA A 234 -8.65 0.05 -34.94
CA ALA A 234 -7.71 1.16 -35.16
C ALA A 234 -6.41 0.97 -34.38
N LYS A 235 -6.45 0.30 -33.23
CA LYS A 235 -5.30 0.04 -32.36
C LYS A 235 -5.37 -1.37 -31.78
N LEU A 236 -4.23 -1.87 -31.33
CA LEU A 236 -4.16 -3.04 -30.47
C LEU A 236 -3.79 -2.59 -29.06
N HIS A 237 -4.21 -3.38 -28.06
CA HIS A 237 -3.70 -3.27 -26.69
C HIS A 237 -3.21 -4.64 -26.25
N LEU A 238 -1.95 -4.70 -25.79
CA LEU A 238 -1.33 -5.92 -25.28
C LEU A 238 -1.40 -5.97 -23.77
N ARG A 239 -1.74 -7.16 -23.23
CA ARG A 239 -1.68 -7.45 -21.80
C ARG A 239 -1.20 -8.88 -21.55
N THR A 240 -0.64 -9.10 -20.37
CA THR A 240 -0.30 -10.43 -19.86
C THR A 240 -1.58 -11.17 -19.46
N CYS A 241 -1.67 -12.47 -19.78
CA CYS A 241 -2.83 -13.31 -19.41
C CYS A 241 -2.85 -13.70 -17.92
N GLN A 242 -1.69 -13.65 -17.27
CA GLN A 242 -1.54 -13.99 -15.86
C GLN A 242 -1.74 -12.77 -14.95
N PRO A 243 -2.12 -12.98 -13.67
CA PRO A 243 -2.31 -11.91 -12.71
C PRO A 243 -1.06 -11.02 -12.64
N ARG A 244 -1.28 -9.70 -12.62
CA ARG A 244 -0.22 -8.71 -12.38
C ARG A 244 0.36 -8.80 -10.96
N GLU A 245 -0.35 -9.48 -10.07
CA GLU A 245 0.01 -9.65 -8.67
C GLU A 245 0.73 -10.98 -8.51
N VAL A 246 2.07 -10.94 -8.50
CA VAL A 246 2.85 -12.00 -7.85
C VAL A 246 2.65 -11.81 -6.34
N LEU A 247 1.99 -12.76 -5.70
CA LEU A 247 1.90 -12.82 -4.24
C LEU A 247 3.32 -12.87 -3.68
N GLY A 248 3.60 -12.09 -2.64
CA GLY A 248 4.91 -12.08 -1.99
C GLY A 248 5.93 -11.05 -2.50
N ASP A 249 5.63 -10.25 -3.53
CA ASP A 249 6.41 -9.03 -3.83
C ASP A 249 5.78 -7.81 -3.11
N PRO A 250 6.32 -7.38 -1.95
CA PRO A 250 5.85 -6.18 -1.26
C PRO A 250 6.09 -4.88 -2.04
N TYR A 251 6.75 -4.91 -3.22
CA TYR A 251 7.24 -3.72 -3.91
C TYR A 251 6.65 -3.51 -5.32
N ARG A 252 5.42 -4.01 -5.54
CA ARG A 252 4.53 -3.76 -6.70
C ARG A 252 4.75 -2.42 -7.42
N LEU A 253 5.66 -2.38 -8.38
CA LEU A 253 5.78 -1.30 -9.36
C LEU A 253 6.41 -1.85 -10.63
N ARG A 254 5.58 -2.21 -11.62
CA ARG A 254 5.88 -2.11 -13.07
C ARG A 254 4.65 -2.58 -13.87
N GLU A 255 3.79 -1.64 -14.26
CA GLU A 255 2.81 -1.88 -15.34
C GLU A 255 3.49 -1.98 -16.71
N ASP A 256 4.73 -1.53 -16.81
CA ASP A 256 5.46 -1.25 -18.05
C ASP A 256 6.48 -2.32 -18.43
N LYS A 257 6.71 -3.36 -17.61
CA LYS A 257 7.69 -4.42 -17.88
C LYS A 257 7.29 -5.77 -17.28
N VAL A 258 7.11 -6.79 -18.13
CA VAL A 258 6.71 -8.15 -17.70
C VAL A 258 7.94 -9.06 -17.57
N PRO A 259 8.22 -9.64 -16.38
CA PRO A 259 9.33 -10.56 -16.20
C PRO A 259 9.04 -11.93 -16.83
N VAL A 260 10.09 -12.57 -17.35
CA VAL A 260 10.08 -13.90 -17.98
C VAL A 260 11.33 -14.66 -17.53
N ALA A 261 11.16 -15.88 -17.03
CA ALA A 261 12.30 -16.71 -16.62
C ALA A 261 13.11 -17.15 -17.86
N LEU A 262 14.43 -17.28 -17.72
CA LEU A 262 15.24 -17.84 -18.79
C LEU A 262 14.82 -19.29 -19.06
N GLY A 263 14.40 -19.58 -20.30
CA GLY A 263 13.84 -20.88 -20.69
C GLY A 263 12.38 -21.10 -20.30
N GLY A 264 11.76 -20.16 -19.58
CA GLY A 264 10.33 -20.16 -19.26
C GLY A 264 9.49 -19.42 -20.30
N THR A 265 8.17 -19.53 -20.16
CA THR A 265 7.19 -18.93 -21.06
C THR A 265 6.35 -17.85 -20.41
N ARG A 266 5.78 -16.99 -21.24
CA ARG A 266 4.84 -15.97 -20.82
C ARG A 266 3.76 -15.77 -21.88
N SER A 267 2.51 -15.94 -21.48
CA SER A 267 1.31 -15.76 -22.29
C SER A 267 0.82 -14.30 -22.30
N PHE A 268 0.57 -13.81 -23.51
CA PHE A 268 0.06 -12.48 -23.82
C PHE A 268 -1.18 -12.58 -24.70
N GLU A 269 -2.08 -11.61 -24.54
CA GLU A 269 -3.24 -11.44 -25.39
C GLU A 269 -3.26 -10.03 -25.98
N ALA A 270 -3.83 -9.91 -27.17
CA ALA A 270 -4.07 -8.65 -27.84
C ALA A 270 -5.58 -8.40 -27.94
N VAL A 271 -6.00 -7.20 -27.56
CA VAL A 271 -7.38 -6.74 -27.73
C VAL A 271 -7.42 -5.71 -28.86
N GLY A 272 -8.30 -5.93 -29.83
CA GLY A 272 -8.60 -4.96 -30.87
C GLY A 272 -9.35 -3.78 -30.27
N LEU A 273 -8.94 -2.56 -30.62
CA LEU A 273 -9.56 -1.34 -30.13
C LEU A 273 -9.98 -0.45 -31.30
N ASP A 274 -11.17 0.12 -31.21
CA ASP A 274 -11.62 1.13 -32.14
C ASP A 274 -10.92 2.49 -31.92
N PRO A 275 -11.13 3.51 -32.77
CA PRO A 275 -10.52 4.83 -32.60
C PRO A 275 -10.83 5.52 -31.27
N PHE A 276 -11.87 5.07 -30.55
CA PHE A 276 -12.31 5.61 -29.26
C PHE A 276 -11.91 4.71 -28.07
N GLY A 277 -11.29 3.56 -28.31
CA GLY A 277 -10.83 2.63 -27.28
C GLY A 277 -11.85 1.57 -26.86
N HIS A 278 -12.94 1.38 -27.62
CA HIS A 278 -13.84 0.25 -27.37
C HIS A 278 -13.26 -1.06 -27.87
N PRO A 279 -13.47 -2.18 -27.15
CA PRO A 279 -13.03 -3.49 -27.61
C PRO A 279 -13.77 -3.89 -28.88
N VAL A 280 -13.02 -4.31 -29.89
CA VAL A 280 -13.51 -4.88 -31.15
C VAL A 280 -13.00 -6.32 -31.23
N PRO A 281 -13.88 -7.32 -31.47
CA PRO A 281 -13.45 -8.69 -31.66
C PRO A 281 -12.39 -8.79 -32.78
N LEU A 282 -11.35 -9.58 -32.53
CA LEU A 282 -10.37 -9.99 -33.53
C LEU A 282 -10.18 -11.51 -33.46
N ASP A 283 -9.73 -12.11 -34.54
CA ASP A 283 -9.29 -13.51 -34.54
C ASP A 283 -7.84 -13.59 -34.02
N PRO A 284 -7.57 -14.28 -32.90
CA PRO A 284 -6.21 -14.43 -32.40
C PRO A 284 -5.25 -15.13 -33.38
N GLY A 285 -5.78 -15.95 -34.31
CA GLY A 285 -5.00 -16.65 -35.33
C GLY A 285 -4.40 -15.73 -36.40
N ASP A 286 -4.98 -14.55 -36.60
CA ASP A 286 -4.52 -13.55 -37.57
C ASP A 286 -3.45 -12.60 -37.00
N LEU A 287 -3.12 -12.73 -35.70
CA LEU A 287 -2.09 -11.94 -35.06
C LEU A 287 -0.69 -12.44 -35.43
N ALA A 288 0.13 -11.54 -35.96
CA ALA A 288 1.56 -11.76 -36.13
C ALA A 288 2.31 -11.30 -34.88
N TRP A 289 3.02 -12.22 -34.24
CA TRP A 289 3.82 -11.98 -33.03
C TRP A 289 5.31 -11.93 -33.36
N SER A 290 6.03 -10.98 -32.76
CA SER A 290 7.49 -10.86 -32.90
C SER A 290 8.13 -10.24 -31.66
N VAL A 291 9.45 -10.31 -31.57
CA VAL A 291 10.23 -9.77 -30.44
C VAL A 291 11.46 -9.02 -30.93
N ILE A 292 11.81 -7.93 -30.24
CA ILE A 292 12.97 -7.09 -30.52
C ILE A 292 13.84 -6.95 -29.26
N PRO A 293 15.12 -7.35 -29.30
CA PRO A 293 15.81 -8.02 -30.41
C PRO A 293 15.33 -9.47 -30.57
N ALA A 294 15.41 -10.02 -31.79
CA ALA A 294 15.03 -11.41 -32.07
C ALA A 294 15.83 -12.45 -31.25
N SER A 295 17.04 -12.08 -30.79
CA SER A 295 17.83 -12.93 -29.91
C SER A 295 17.25 -13.11 -28.50
N ALA A 296 16.27 -12.29 -28.10
CA ALA A 296 15.67 -12.37 -26.77
C ALA A 296 14.82 -13.63 -26.59
N GLY A 297 14.22 -14.16 -27.66
CA GLY A 297 13.33 -15.30 -27.59
C GLY A 297 12.50 -15.50 -28.86
N TYR A 298 11.45 -16.30 -28.77
CA TYR A 298 10.50 -16.55 -29.87
C TYR A 298 9.11 -16.91 -29.34
N PHE A 299 8.13 -17.03 -30.24
CA PHE A 299 6.76 -17.42 -29.89
C PHE A 299 6.49 -18.88 -30.29
N PRO A 300 6.58 -19.86 -29.38
CA PRO A 300 6.22 -21.26 -29.68
C PRO A 300 4.78 -21.45 -30.15
N LYS A 301 3.86 -20.59 -29.70
CA LYS A 301 2.45 -20.53 -30.10
C LYS A 301 2.01 -19.06 -30.14
N PRO A 302 0.92 -18.70 -30.85
CA PRO A 302 0.40 -17.33 -30.83
C PRO A 302 0.22 -16.80 -29.40
N GLY A 303 0.78 -15.63 -29.11
CA GLY A 303 0.71 -14.99 -27.79
C GLY A 303 1.61 -15.58 -26.70
N VAL A 304 2.19 -16.76 -26.88
CA VAL A 304 3.07 -17.39 -25.88
C VAL A 304 4.52 -17.12 -26.25
N PHE A 305 5.21 -16.27 -25.48
CA PHE A 305 6.62 -15.94 -25.66
C PHE A 305 7.51 -16.83 -24.80
N LEU A 306 8.63 -17.33 -25.35
CA LEU A 306 9.67 -18.06 -24.63
C LEU A 306 10.97 -17.25 -24.59
N GLY A 307 11.48 -16.97 -23.39
CA GLY A 307 12.72 -16.21 -23.20
C GLY A 307 13.98 -17.07 -23.38
N GLN A 308 14.89 -16.67 -24.27
CA GLN A 308 16.13 -17.41 -24.57
C GLN A 308 17.43 -16.70 -24.19
N ARG A 309 17.40 -15.37 -24.07
CA ARG A 309 18.58 -14.58 -23.74
C ARG A 309 18.25 -13.52 -22.70
N PRO A 310 19.01 -13.44 -21.59
CA PRO A 310 18.78 -12.43 -20.57
C PRO A 310 18.83 -11.00 -21.12
N GLY A 311 17.95 -10.14 -20.62
CA GLY A 311 17.87 -8.73 -20.98
C GLY A 311 16.47 -8.24 -21.32
N SER A 312 16.36 -6.94 -21.59
CA SER A 312 15.11 -6.31 -22.01
C SER A 312 14.77 -6.57 -23.48
N ALA A 313 13.50 -6.80 -23.76
CA ALA A 313 12.97 -6.93 -25.11
C ALA A 313 11.60 -6.28 -25.25
N LEU A 314 11.19 -6.02 -26.50
CA LEU A 314 9.85 -5.56 -26.86
C LEU A 314 9.13 -6.68 -27.59
N ILE A 315 8.03 -7.15 -27.03
CA ILE A 315 7.07 -7.98 -27.72
C ILE A 315 6.19 -7.08 -28.59
N GLN A 316 5.96 -7.50 -29.82
CA GLN A 316 5.07 -6.84 -30.76
C GLN A 316 3.98 -7.81 -31.21
N ALA A 317 2.73 -7.34 -31.20
CA ALA A 317 1.63 -7.94 -31.94
C ALA A 317 1.20 -7.02 -33.08
N ALA A 318 0.94 -7.61 -34.24
CA ALA A 318 0.47 -6.92 -35.43
C ALA A 318 -0.77 -7.62 -35.99
N TYR A 319 -1.76 -6.84 -36.41
CA TYR A 319 -3.02 -7.31 -37.00
C TYR A 319 -3.30 -6.53 -38.28
N GLN A 320 -3.62 -7.22 -39.36
CA GLN A 320 -3.96 -6.57 -40.64
C GLN A 320 -5.43 -6.15 -40.66
N THR A 321 -5.68 -4.90 -41.03
CA THR A 321 -7.02 -4.33 -41.20
C THR A 321 -7.15 -3.74 -42.60
N ASP A 322 -8.38 -3.44 -43.02
CA ASP A 322 -8.65 -2.79 -44.31
C ASP A 322 -7.95 -1.43 -44.48
N LYS A 323 -7.52 -0.81 -43.37
CA LYS A 323 -6.88 0.52 -43.34
C LYS A 323 -5.38 0.49 -43.05
N GLY A 324 -4.80 -0.70 -42.91
CA GLY A 324 -3.37 -0.90 -42.65
C GLY A 324 -3.12 -1.87 -41.50
N THR A 325 -1.91 -1.85 -40.94
CA THR A 325 -1.53 -2.76 -39.85
C THR A 325 -1.69 -2.06 -38.51
N ALA A 326 -2.54 -2.59 -37.64
CA ALA A 326 -2.60 -2.18 -36.24
C ALA A 326 -1.50 -2.91 -35.46
N THR A 327 -0.71 -2.17 -34.67
CA THR A 327 0.40 -2.74 -33.88
C THR A 327 0.35 -2.32 -32.43
N ALA A 328 0.76 -3.20 -31.53
CA ALA A 328 1.00 -2.89 -30.13
C ALA A 328 2.31 -3.50 -29.64
N PHE A 329 2.90 -2.85 -28.64
CA PHE A 329 4.16 -3.26 -28.04
C PHE A 329 4.00 -3.43 -26.53
N LEU A 330 4.70 -4.40 -25.97
CA LEU A 330 4.82 -4.61 -24.53
C LEU A 330 6.26 -4.96 -24.19
N ARG A 331 6.84 -4.29 -23.19
CA ARG A 331 8.21 -4.57 -22.77
C ARG A 331 8.24 -5.78 -21.85
N VAL A 332 9.23 -6.64 -22.08
CA VAL A 332 9.52 -7.81 -21.26
C VAL A 332 10.97 -7.79 -20.77
N PHE A 333 11.24 -8.60 -19.76
CA PHE A 333 12.58 -8.84 -19.24
C PHE A 333 12.82 -10.33 -19.11
N VAL A 334 13.77 -10.85 -19.86
CA VAL A 334 14.23 -12.21 -19.64
C VAL A 334 15.30 -12.15 -18.55
N GLY A 335 15.06 -12.83 -17.43
CA GLY A 335 16.01 -12.93 -16.33
C GLY A 335 17.27 -13.72 -16.71
N GLY A 336 18.26 -13.74 -15.82
CA GLY A 336 19.39 -14.65 -15.88
C GLY A 336 19.00 -16.11 -15.60
N PRO A 337 19.99 -17.03 -15.57
CA PRO A 337 19.77 -18.40 -15.11
C PRO A 337 19.14 -18.39 -13.71
N ALA A 338 18.13 -19.24 -13.51
CA ALA A 338 17.47 -19.37 -12.22
C ALA A 338 18.49 -19.88 -11.18
N ALA A 339 18.50 -19.24 -10.01
CA ALA A 339 19.32 -19.56 -8.86
C ALA A 339 18.50 -20.14 -7.70
N ARG A 340 17.20 -19.80 -7.61
CA ARG A 340 16.28 -20.29 -6.57
C ARG A 340 14.85 -20.36 -7.08
N LEU A 341 14.07 -21.28 -6.53
CA LEU A 341 12.62 -21.37 -6.72
C LEU A 341 11.88 -21.02 -5.42
N THR A 342 10.72 -20.40 -5.54
CA THR A 342 9.74 -20.25 -4.46
C THR A 342 8.35 -20.62 -4.94
N VAL A 343 7.48 -20.95 -4.00
CA VAL A 343 6.04 -21.11 -4.24
C VAL A 343 5.27 -20.20 -3.29
N GLU A 344 4.18 -19.63 -3.76
CA GLU A 344 3.23 -18.90 -2.92
C GLU A 344 1.84 -19.53 -2.98
N PRO A 345 1.23 -19.90 -1.84
CA PRO A 345 1.80 -19.81 -0.49
C PRO A 345 2.91 -20.86 -0.26
N GLN A 346 3.96 -20.49 0.50
CA GLN A 346 5.13 -21.34 0.77
C GLN A 346 4.82 -22.66 1.50
N VAL A 347 3.66 -22.73 2.14
CA VAL A 347 3.11 -23.93 2.77
C VAL A 347 1.65 -24.07 2.33
N LEU A 348 1.26 -25.29 1.95
CA LEU A 348 -0.11 -25.60 1.56
C LEU A 348 -0.86 -26.26 2.72
N SER A 349 -1.68 -25.48 3.43
CA SER A 349 -2.54 -25.96 4.51
C SER A 349 -4.00 -25.92 4.07
N LEU A 350 -4.60 -27.09 3.83
CA LEU A 350 -5.95 -27.22 3.30
C LEU A 350 -6.86 -28.07 4.19
N VAL A 351 -8.16 -27.76 4.15
CA VAL A 351 -9.22 -28.65 4.62
C VAL A 351 -9.49 -29.74 3.58
N PRO A 352 -10.09 -30.90 3.95
CA PRO A 352 -10.49 -31.93 3.00
C PRO A 352 -11.25 -31.35 1.78
N GLY A 353 -10.75 -31.58 0.57
CA GLY A 353 -11.33 -31.07 -0.67
C GLY A 353 -11.15 -29.56 -0.92
N GLY A 354 -10.49 -28.83 -0.02
CA GLY A 354 -10.10 -27.43 -0.21
C GLY A 354 -9.14 -27.30 -1.38
N LYS A 355 -9.26 -26.22 -2.16
CA LYS A 355 -8.38 -25.91 -3.30
C LYS A 355 -7.58 -24.66 -3.02
N THR A 356 -6.33 -24.60 -3.44
CA THR A 356 -5.48 -23.44 -3.21
C THR A 356 -4.74 -23.05 -4.48
N PRO A 357 -4.94 -21.83 -5.02
CA PRO A 357 -4.10 -21.31 -6.09
C PRO A 357 -2.64 -21.25 -5.63
N ILE A 358 -1.73 -21.67 -6.50
CA ILE A 358 -0.30 -21.61 -6.25
C ILE A 358 0.39 -20.78 -7.34
N GLN A 359 1.45 -20.09 -6.95
CA GLN A 359 2.31 -19.33 -7.86
C GLN A 359 3.75 -19.80 -7.70
N VAL A 360 4.33 -20.34 -8.77
CA VAL A 360 5.73 -20.77 -8.80
C VAL A 360 6.59 -19.64 -9.35
N VAL A 361 7.62 -19.23 -8.63
CA VAL A 361 8.50 -18.11 -9.03
C VAL A 361 9.94 -18.59 -9.10
N ALA A 362 10.59 -18.30 -10.24
CA ALA A 362 12.03 -18.45 -10.39
C ALA A 362 12.73 -17.12 -10.12
N TRP A 363 13.82 -17.19 -9.36
CA TRP A 363 14.68 -16.06 -9.03
C TRP A 363 16.03 -16.28 -9.67
N ASP A 364 16.54 -15.32 -10.44
CA ASP A 364 17.90 -15.39 -10.98
C ASP A 364 18.95 -14.94 -9.93
N ASN A 365 20.24 -15.06 -10.27
CA ASN A 365 21.34 -14.60 -9.41
C ASN A 365 21.36 -13.09 -9.17
N ASP A 366 20.67 -12.32 -10.01
CA ASP A 366 20.46 -10.89 -9.85
C ASP A 366 19.20 -10.61 -9.00
N GLY A 367 18.53 -11.63 -8.45
CA GLY A 367 17.33 -11.46 -7.62
C GLY A 367 16.13 -10.93 -8.38
N TYR A 368 16.07 -11.09 -9.71
CA TYR A 368 14.87 -10.79 -10.48
C TYR A 368 13.88 -11.96 -10.40
N PRO A 369 12.64 -11.74 -9.91
CA PRO A 369 11.60 -12.76 -9.91
C PRO A 369 10.91 -12.87 -11.26
N ALA A 370 10.61 -14.10 -11.67
CA ALA A 370 9.74 -14.39 -12.80
C ALA A 370 8.75 -15.51 -12.45
N LEU A 371 7.47 -15.23 -12.59
CA LEU A 371 6.41 -16.22 -12.45
C LEU A 371 6.54 -17.26 -13.58
N LEU A 372 6.54 -18.54 -13.21
CA LEU A 372 6.53 -19.66 -14.14
C LEU A 372 5.09 -20.04 -14.50
N GLU A 373 4.82 -20.31 -15.77
CA GLU A 373 3.55 -20.87 -16.20
C GLU A 373 3.54 -22.40 -15.98
N GLU A 374 2.37 -23.04 -15.82
CA GLU A 374 2.28 -24.46 -15.45
C GLU A 374 3.00 -25.40 -16.45
N GLY A 375 3.18 -24.96 -17.70
CA GLY A 375 3.97 -25.69 -18.71
C GLY A 375 5.49 -25.55 -18.58
N ASP A 376 5.99 -24.64 -17.75
CA ASP A 376 7.42 -24.36 -17.60
C ASP A 376 8.10 -25.30 -16.60
N TYR A 377 7.39 -25.70 -15.53
CA TYR A 377 7.93 -26.51 -14.46
C TYR A 377 7.33 -27.93 -14.46
N ARG A 378 8.11 -28.88 -13.95
CA ARG A 378 7.63 -30.24 -13.64
C ARG A 378 7.25 -30.29 -12.17
N TRP A 379 6.28 -31.12 -11.84
CA TRP A 379 5.89 -31.32 -10.45
C TRP A 379 5.50 -32.78 -10.18
N GLU A 380 5.69 -33.20 -8.94
CA GLU A 380 5.28 -34.50 -8.41
C GLU A 380 4.75 -34.30 -6.98
N SER A 381 3.70 -35.01 -6.60
CA SER A 381 3.10 -34.89 -5.27
C SER A 381 2.49 -36.21 -4.84
N ASP A 382 2.62 -36.53 -3.56
CA ASP A 382 2.08 -37.73 -2.93
C ASP A 382 0.69 -37.53 -2.29
N VAL A 383 0.20 -36.29 -2.27
CA VAL A 383 -1.02 -35.90 -1.53
C VAL A 383 -2.03 -35.07 -2.34
N GLY A 384 -1.73 -34.81 -3.62
CA GLY A 384 -2.56 -34.00 -4.48
C GLY A 384 -1.94 -33.75 -5.84
N ARG A 385 -2.63 -32.95 -6.66
CA ARG A 385 -2.23 -32.58 -8.01
C ARG A 385 -2.36 -31.09 -8.26
N ILE A 386 -1.67 -30.57 -9.27
CA ILE A 386 -1.87 -29.23 -9.80
C ILE A 386 -2.75 -29.32 -11.05
N GLU A 387 -3.73 -28.43 -11.15
CA GLU A 387 -4.59 -28.25 -12.32
C GLU A 387 -4.89 -26.75 -12.49
N ASP A 388 -4.51 -26.16 -13.62
CA ASP A 388 -4.66 -24.74 -13.95
C ASP A 388 -4.08 -23.79 -12.86
N GLY A 389 -2.88 -24.11 -12.37
CA GLY A 389 -2.21 -23.37 -11.30
C GLY A 389 -2.89 -23.49 -9.92
N VAL A 390 -3.79 -24.45 -9.74
CA VAL A 390 -4.47 -24.70 -8.46
C VAL A 390 -4.06 -26.06 -7.91
N PHE A 391 -3.58 -26.09 -6.68
CA PHE A 391 -3.35 -27.35 -5.97
C PHE A 391 -4.68 -27.92 -5.47
N ILE A 392 -4.91 -29.20 -5.78
CA ILE A 392 -6.11 -29.97 -5.43
C ILE A 392 -5.67 -31.22 -4.66
N PRO A 393 -6.11 -31.40 -3.39
CA PRO A 393 -5.78 -32.57 -2.59
C PRO A 393 -6.50 -33.83 -3.08
N ASP A 394 -5.84 -34.98 -3.02
CA ASP A 394 -6.40 -36.28 -3.44
C ASP A 394 -7.07 -37.05 -2.29
N GLY A 395 -6.99 -36.57 -1.05
CA GLY A 395 -7.51 -37.24 0.16
C GLY A 395 -8.15 -36.30 1.18
N THR A 396 -8.59 -36.87 2.31
CA THR A 396 -9.27 -36.12 3.39
C THR A 396 -8.36 -35.74 4.54
N ILE A 397 -7.40 -36.58 4.93
CA ILE A 397 -6.38 -36.23 5.95
C ILE A 397 -5.05 -36.82 5.49
N ALA A 398 -4.05 -35.97 5.24
CA ALA A 398 -2.72 -36.39 4.81
C ALA A 398 -1.67 -35.30 5.07
N GLY A 399 -0.42 -35.71 5.30
CA GLY A 399 0.75 -34.82 5.27
C GLY A 399 1.73 -35.36 4.23
N GLY A 400 2.30 -34.48 3.42
CA GLY A 400 3.17 -34.84 2.31
C GLY A 400 3.92 -33.64 1.73
N SER A 401 4.39 -33.78 0.49
CA SER A 401 5.13 -32.72 -0.18
C SER A 401 4.80 -32.64 -1.67
N LEU A 402 4.71 -31.41 -2.17
CA LEU A 402 4.69 -31.09 -3.58
C LEU A 402 6.11 -30.73 -4.02
N GLN A 403 6.72 -31.59 -4.82
CA GLN A 403 8.01 -31.36 -5.46
C GLN A 403 7.81 -30.58 -6.74
N ILE A 404 8.54 -29.49 -6.93
CA ILE A 404 8.52 -28.65 -8.13
C ILE A 404 9.94 -28.54 -8.67
N ALA A 405 10.11 -28.72 -9.98
CA ALA A 405 11.40 -28.65 -10.65
C ALA A 405 11.35 -27.74 -11.88
N PHE A 406 12.30 -26.83 -11.97
CA PHE A 406 12.50 -25.94 -13.13
C PHE A 406 14.00 -25.76 -13.37
N ALA A 407 14.43 -25.85 -14.64
CA ALA A 407 15.84 -25.97 -15.00
C ALA A 407 16.52 -27.11 -14.21
N ASP A 408 17.61 -26.82 -13.51
CA ASP A 408 18.37 -27.72 -12.62
C ASP A 408 17.97 -27.60 -11.14
N LEU A 409 16.96 -26.78 -10.82
CA LEU A 409 16.50 -26.52 -9.46
C LEU A 409 15.30 -27.40 -9.10
N THR A 410 15.23 -27.78 -7.82
CA THR A 410 14.10 -28.50 -7.22
C THR A 410 13.68 -27.82 -5.91
N LEU A 411 12.38 -27.71 -5.67
CA LEU A 411 11.76 -27.16 -4.47
C LEU A 411 10.76 -28.16 -3.90
N ALA A 412 10.88 -28.45 -2.60
CA ALA A 412 9.89 -29.22 -1.85
C ALA A 412 8.95 -28.26 -1.12
N VAL A 413 7.68 -28.26 -1.48
CA VAL A 413 6.63 -27.49 -0.82
C VAL A 413 5.89 -28.40 0.15
N PRO A 414 5.86 -28.10 1.45
CA PRO A 414 5.12 -28.91 2.41
C PRO A 414 3.61 -28.78 2.22
N VAL A 415 2.90 -29.90 2.30
CA VAL A 415 1.44 -29.96 2.15
C VAL A 415 0.80 -30.68 3.33
N SER A 416 -0.23 -30.07 3.90
CA SER A 416 -1.03 -30.61 5.00
C SER A 416 -2.51 -30.50 4.66
N ILE A 417 -3.21 -31.63 4.72
CA ILE A 417 -4.64 -31.76 4.46
C ILE A 417 -5.29 -32.31 5.73
N GLY A 418 -6.29 -31.63 6.26
CA GLY A 418 -7.00 -32.02 7.49
C GLY A 418 -6.80 -31.04 8.65
N GLU A 419 -7.66 -31.18 9.66
CA GLU A 419 -7.77 -30.26 10.81
C GLU A 419 -7.37 -30.96 12.12
N HIS A 420 -6.59 -30.28 12.95
CA HIS A 420 -6.36 -30.64 14.36
C HIS A 420 -7.04 -29.60 15.25
N HIS A 421 -7.73 -30.05 16.29
CA HIS A 421 -8.28 -29.16 17.32
C HIS A 421 -7.40 -29.21 18.57
N VAL A 422 -6.99 -28.05 19.07
CA VAL A 422 -6.34 -27.93 20.39
C VAL A 422 -7.13 -27.00 21.28
N SER A 423 -7.31 -27.41 22.54
CA SER A 423 -7.92 -26.55 23.55
C SER A 423 -6.97 -25.40 23.88
N LEU A 424 -7.45 -24.17 23.74
CA LEU A 424 -6.73 -22.94 24.06
C LEU A 424 -6.97 -22.49 25.50
N ALA A 425 -8.14 -22.79 26.06
CA ALA A 425 -8.51 -22.43 27.42
C ALA A 425 -9.54 -23.41 27.99
N SER A 426 -9.37 -23.76 29.27
CA SER A 426 -10.27 -24.65 30.00
C SER A 426 -11.31 -23.88 30.84
N PHE A 427 -11.24 -22.55 30.87
CA PHE A 427 -12.15 -21.64 31.58
C PHE A 427 -12.26 -21.93 33.08
N VAL A 428 -11.15 -22.29 33.72
CA VAL A 428 -11.09 -22.46 35.18
C VAL A 428 -10.83 -21.12 35.89
N PRO A 429 -11.30 -20.92 37.14
CA PRO A 429 -11.00 -19.71 37.91
C PRO A 429 -9.50 -19.40 38.05
N SER A 430 -8.65 -20.42 38.07
CA SER A 430 -7.19 -20.27 38.17
C SER A 430 -6.53 -19.71 36.90
N GLU A 431 -7.21 -19.67 35.75
CA GLU A 431 -6.73 -19.03 34.52
C GLU A 431 -6.84 -17.49 34.56
N GLY A 432 -7.49 -16.94 35.59
CA GLY A 432 -7.46 -15.49 35.86
C GLY A 432 -8.25 -14.63 34.86
N TRP A 433 -9.33 -15.17 34.28
CA TRP A 433 -10.23 -14.44 33.39
C TRP A 433 -10.91 -13.25 34.11
N ARG A 434 -11.01 -12.11 33.41
CA ARG A 434 -11.51 -10.83 33.94
C ARG A 434 -12.56 -10.24 33.00
N ALA A 435 -13.51 -9.48 33.53
CA ALA A 435 -14.43 -8.69 32.74
C ALA A 435 -14.04 -7.21 32.76
N GLN A 436 -14.26 -6.51 31.64
CA GLN A 436 -14.13 -5.06 31.56
C GLN A 436 -15.21 -4.46 30.65
N GLY A 437 -15.97 -3.48 31.14
CA GLY A 437 -16.90 -2.70 30.33
C GLY A 437 -16.25 -1.50 29.64
N HIS A 438 -16.77 -1.14 28.46
CA HIS A 438 -16.37 0.05 27.71
C HIS A 438 -17.57 0.76 27.09
N PRO A 439 -17.67 2.11 27.15
CA PRO A 439 -16.75 3.03 27.83
C PRO A 439 -16.74 2.82 29.36
N GLN A 440 -15.83 3.51 30.05
CA GLN A 440 -15.71 3.40 31.51
C GLN A 440 -17.06 3.66 32.18
N GLY A 441 -17.51 2.74 33.04
CA GLY A 441 -18.81 2.80 33.71
C GLY A 441 -19.83 1.75 33.22
N ILE A 442 -19.58 1.08 32.09
CA ILE A 442 -20.36 -0.09 31.68
C ILE A 442 -20.09 -1.24 32.64
N GLU A 443 -21.16 -1.83 33.17
CA GLU A 443 -21.08 -2.99 34.05
C GLU A 443 -20.77 -4.24 33.21
N ALA A 444 -19.72 -4.97 33.62
CA ALA A 444 -19.39 -6.29 33.11
C ALA A 444 -18.75 -7.13 34.22
N ALA A 445 -19.14 -8.39 34.37
CA ALA A 445 -18.58 -9.28 35.38
C ALA A 445 -18.36 -10.70 34.84
N VAL A 446 -17.37 -11.38 35.41
CA VAL A 446 -17.12 -12.82 35.20
C VAL A 446 -17.69 -13.60 36.37
N SER A 447 -18.41 -14.68 36.09
CA SER A 447 -18.73 -15.73 37.08
C SER A 447 -18.50 -17.12 36.50
N TYR A 448 -18.54 -18.14 37.36
CA TYR A 448 -18.39 -19.55 36.98
C TYR A 448 -19.64 -20.36 37.38
N GLU A 449 -20.77 -19.66 37.52
CA GLU A 449 -22.07 -20.27 37.74
C GLU A 449 -22.57 -20.88 36.43
N LEU A 450 -23.15 -22.08 36.52
CA LEU A 450 -23.62 -22.80 35.33
C LEU A 450 -25.02 -22.32 34.90
N PRO A 451 -25.32 -22.31 33.58
CA PRO A 451 -26.67 -22.08 33.10
C PRO A 451 -27.60 -23.24 33.48
N ALA A 452 -28.90 -23.06 33.26
CA ALA A 452 -29.93 -24.04 33.63
C ALA A 452 -29.77 -25.40 32.92
N GLU A 453 -29.19 -25.42 31.72
CA GLU A 453 -28.84 -26.65 31.00
C GLU A 453 -27.31 -26.82 30.93
N PRO A 454 -26.80 -28.04 31.13
CA PRO A 454 -25.36 -28.31 31.14
C PRO A 454 -24.72 -28.06 29.75
N PRO A 455 -23.42 -27.77 29.70
CA PRO A 455 -22.69 -27.58 28.44
C PRO A 455 -22.68 -28.85 27.57
N PRO A 456 -22.60 -28.73 26.24
CA PRO A 456 -22.59 -29.89 25.32
C PRO A 456 -21.30 -30.71 25.36
N ILE A 457 -20.28 -30.21 26.05
CA ILE A 457 -18.96 -30.83 26.20
C ILE A 457 -18.58 -30.87 27.69
N GLU A 458 -17.76 -31.85 28.07
CA GLU A 458 -17.15 -31.87 29.40
C GLU A 458 -16.09 -30.76 29.50
N GLY A 459 -16.21 -29.90 30.51
CA GLY A 459 -15.30 -28.78 30.73
C GLY A 459 -15.89 -27.71 31.64
N ASN A 460 -15.10 -26.70 31.99
CA ASN A 460 -15.60 -25.56 32.76
C ASN A 460 -16.26 -24.55 31.84
N THR A 461 -17.10 -23.72 32.43
CA THR A 461 -17.86 -22.69 31.75
C THR A 461 -17.59 -21.36 32.44
N VAL A 462 -17.33 -20.32 31.64
CA VAL A 462 -17.22 -18.95 32.12
C VAL A 462 -18.45 -18.16 31.68
N ALA A 463 -19.03 -17.41 32.59
CA ALA A 463 -20.16 -16.52 32.33
C ALA A 463 -19.66 -15.08 32.23
N LEU A 464 -20.09 -14.36 31.19
CA LEU A 464 -19.89 -12.92 31.02
C LEU A 464 -21.24 -12.22 31.14
N SER A 465 -21.46 -11.53 32.26
CA SER A 465 -22.63 -10.66 32.44
C SER A 465 -22.31 -9.23 32.02
N TYR A 466 -23.31 -8.50 31.52
CA TYR A 466 -23.15 -7.13 31.03
C TYR A 466 -24.45 -6.32 31.11
N ALA A 467 -24.31 -4.99 31.17
CA ALA A 467 -25.45 -4.05 31.09
C ALA A 467 -25.15 -2.86 30.16
N PHE A 468 -25.76 -2.85 28.98
CA PHE A 468 -25.67 -1.78 27.98
C PHE A 468 -26.90 -0.87 28.05
N LEU A 469 -27.07 -0.15 29.17
CA LEU A 469 -28.28 0.64 29.45
C LEU A 469 -28.11 2.16 29.17
N ASP A 470 -26.87 2.64 29.11
CA ASP A 470 -26.49 4.04 28.85
C ASP A 470 -26.57 4.37 27.35
N PRO A 471 -26.98 5.58 26.91
CA PRO A 471 -27.08 6.00 25.50
C PRO A 471 -25.76 6.20 24.70
N HIS A 472 -24.58 5.77 25.17
CA HIS A 472 -23.34 5.82 24.38
C HIS A 472 -23.42 5.10 23.01
N GLN A 473 -22.74 5.64 21.99
CA GLN A 473 -22.77 5.11 20.61
C GLN A 473 -22.20 3.69 20.47
N THR A 474 -21.21 3.30 21.26
CA THR A 474 -20.65 1.94 21.25
C THR A 474 -20.42 1.47 22.67
N ARG A 475 -20.94 0.30 23.01
CA ARG A 475 -20.82 -0.30 24.34
C ARG A 475 -20.34 -1.74 24.20
N ALA A 476 -19.34 -2.12 24.97
CA ALA A 476 -18.76 -3.45 24.90
C ALA A 476 -18.50 -4.02 26.31
N ALA A 477 -18.61 -5.34 26.42
CA ALA A 477 -18.21 -6.12 27.57
C ALA A 477 -17.11 -7.10 27.13
N TYR A 478 -15.90 -6.87 27.62
CA TYR A 478 -14.72 -7.68 27.29
C TYR A 478 -14.53 -8.79 28.32
N LEU A 479 -14.35 -10.01 27.85
CA LEU A 479 -13.77 -11.13 28.57
C LEU A 479 -12.28 -11.21 28.23
N LEU A 480 -11.44 -10.96 29.23
CA LEU A 480 -9.99 -10.82 29.12
C LEU A 480 -9.29 -12.02 29.77
N PRO A 481 -8.36 -12.71 29.08
CA PRO A 481 -7.50 -13.71 29.72
C PRO A 481 -6.50 -13.02 30.66
N ALA A 482 -5.83 -13.79 31.52
CA ALA A 482 -4.77 -13.26 32.39
C ALA A 482 -3.60 -12.69 31.58
N GLU A 483 -3.20 -13.40 30.52
CA GLU A 483 -2.23 -13.02 29.49
C GLU A 483 -2.79 -13.36 28.11
N PRO A 484 -2.39 -12.65 27.03
CA PRO A 484 -2.82 -12.99 25.67
C PRO A 484 -2.51 -14.46 25.32
N ILE A 485 -3.51 -15.17 24.80
CA ILE A 485 -3.37 -16.60 24.49
C ILE A 485 -2.69 -16.74 23.12
N ILE A 486 -1.49 -17.31 23.09
CA ILE A 486 -0.75 -17.57 21.83
C ILE A 486 -1.44 -18.70 21.07
N LEU A 487 -1.79 -18.42 19.81
CA LEU A 487 -2.41 -19.40 18.93
C LEU A 487 -1.35 -20.34 18.35
N PRO A 488 -1.69 -21.63 18.13
CA PRO A 488 -0.85 -22.53 17.36
C PRO A 488 -0.48 -21.92 16.00
N PRO A 489 0.74 -22.16 15.49
CA PRO A 489 1.10 -21.79 14.12
C PRO A 489 0.08 -22.36 13.13
N HIS A 490 -0.23 -21.59 12.07
CA HIS A 490 -1.18 -22.00 11.03
C HIS A 490 -2.61 -22.29 11.53
N THR A 491 -3.05 -21.58 12.58
CA THR A 491 -4.46 -21.59 13.01
C THR A 491 -5.35 -21.05 11.89
N LEU A 492 -6.36 -21.84 11.50
CA LEU A 492 -7.34 -21.52 10.47
C LEU A 492 -8.56 -20.81 11.06
N GLU A 493 -9.04 -21.27 12.21
CA GLU A 493 -10.21 -20.73 12.89
C GLU A 493 -10.12 -20.91 14.41
N LEU A 494 -10.89 -20.09 15.13
CA LEU A 494 -11.16 -20.22 16.56
C LEU A 494 -12.61 -20.64 16.75
N GLY A 495 -12.91 -21.48 17.72
CA GLY A 495 -14.29 -21.91 18.00
C GLY A 495 -14.57 -22.22 19.46
N PHE A 496 -15.81 -22.01 19.88
CA PHE A 496 -16.30 -22.37 21.22
C PHE A 496 -17.83 -22.49 21.25
N TRP A 497 -18.33 -23.15 22.29
CA TRP A 497 -19.77 -23.20 22.58
C TRP A 497 -20.21 -21.96 23.35
N VAL A 498 -21.33 -21.36 22.92
CA VAL A 498 -21.92 -20.18 23.54
C VAL A 498 -23.38 -20.45 23.90
N TRP A 499 -23.72 -20.26 25.17
CA TRP A 499 -25.11 -20.11 25.60
C TRP A 499 -25.56 -18.68 25.31
N GLY A 500 -26.44 -18.52 24.33
CA GLY A 500 -26.97 -17.22 23.94
C GLY A 500 -28.04 -16.71 24.91
N ASP A 501 -28.12 -15.39 25.05
CA ASP A 501 -29.12 -14.70 25.88
C ASP A 501 -30.22 -14.03 25.03
N GLY A 502 -30.21 -14.21 23.70
CA GLY A 502 -31.15 -13.61 22.76
C GLY A 502 -31.03 -12.09 22.61
N SER A 503 -29.95 -11.48 23.08
CA SER A 503 -29.78 -10.01 23.12
C SER A 503 -29.63 -9.34 21.76
N GLY A 504 -29.24 -10.08 20.71
CA GLY A 504 -28.92 -9.54 19.40
C GLY A 504 -27.58 -8.79 19.33
N ASN A 505 -26.78 -8.79 20.41
CA ASN A 505 -25.45 -8.19 20.44
C ASN A 505 -24.46 -8.91 19.53
N TRP A 506 -23.44 -8.21 19.06
CA TRP A 506 -22.39 -8.79 18.21
C TRP A 506 -21.33 -9.47 19.09
N LEU A 507 -21.09 -10.76 18.88
CA LEU A 507 -20.03 -11.52 19.54
C LEU A 507 -18.75 -11.55 18.67
N ARG A 508 -17.66 -11.06 19.24
CA ARG A 508 -16.38 -10.84 18.55
C ARG A 508 -15.20 -11.29 19.39
N GLY A 509 -14.05 -11.48 18.74
CA GLY A 509 -12.73 -11.58 19.37
C GLY A 509 -11.83 -10.48 18.85
N GLN A 510 -10.70 -10.25 19.54
CA GLN A 510 -9.61 -9.45 19.02
C GLN A 510 -8.33 -10.28 19.07
N ILE A 511 -7.70 -10.43 17.92
CA ILE A 511 -6.39 -11.06 17.79
C ILE A 511 -5.34 -10.00 17.47
N ARG A 512 -4.09 -10.26 17.85
CA ARG A 512 -2.93 -9.42 17.53
C ARG A 512 -1.82 -10.27 16.97
N ASP A 513 -1.15 -9.76 15.94
CA ASP A 513 0.04 -10.40 15.38
C ASP A 513 1.35 -9.85 15.97
N SER A 514 2.47 -10.43 15.58
CA SER A 514 3.80 -10.02 16.07
C SER A 514 4.20 -8.60 15.65
N SER A 515 3.59 -8.05 14.60
CA SER A 515 3.81 -6.66 14.16
C SER A 515 3.02 -5.62 14.98
N GLY A 516 2.21 -6.09 15.94
CA GLY A 516 1.37 -5.25 16.77
C GLY A 516 0.02 -4.90 16.13
N ILE A 517 -0.29 -5.43 14.94
CA ILE A 517 -1.57 -5.19 14.26
C ILE A 517 -2.66 -5.98 15.00
N ALA A 518 -3.62 -5.25 15.57
CA ALA A 518 -4.83 -5.85 16.15
C ALA A 518 -5.94 -5.91 15.10
N ARG A 519 -6.58 -7.08 14.97
CA ARG A 519 -7.77 -7.27 14.12
C ARG A 519 -8.91 -7.89 14.90
N PRO A 520 -10.16 -7.40 14.71
CA PRO A 520 -11.31 -8.11 15.22
C PRO A 520 -11.56 -9.38 14.37
N VAL A 521 -12.06 -10.42 15.03
CA VAL A 521 -12.61 -11.62 14.39
C VAL A 521 -14.06 -11.80 14.84
N ASP A 522 -14.94 -12.20 13.94
CA ASP A 522 -16.39 -12.19 14.18
C ASP A 522 -16.91 -13.62 14.39
N PHE A 523 -17.37 -13.93 15.61
CA PHE A 523 -17.93 -15.25 15.93
C PHE A 523 -19.42 -15.33 15.60
N ALA A 524 -20.17 -14.25 15.88
CA ALA A 524 -21.58 -14.17 15.50
C ALA A 524 -22.01 -12.70 15.36
N PRO A 525 -22.55 -12.27 14.21
CA PRO A 525 -22.97 -10.88 13.99
C PRO A 525 -24.10 -10.45 14.92
N ARG A 526 -24.92 -11.39 15.39
CA ARG A 526 -25.99 -11.19 16.38
C ARG A 526 -26.17 -12.45 17.22
N VAL A 527 -26.20 -12.30 18.54
CA VAL A 527 -26.58 -13.35 19.49
C VAL A 527 -28.10 -13.33 19.68
N ASP A 528 -28.84 -13.79 18.68
CA ASP A 528 -30.31 -13.80 18.62
C ASP A 528 -30.95 -15.14 19.06
N TRP A 529 -30.14 -16.04 19.60
CA TRP A 529 -30.57 -17.35 20.08
C TRP A 529 -30.50 -17.45 21.61
N THR A 530 -31.27 -18.40 22.14
CA THR A 530 -31.13 -18.90 23.52
C THR A 530 -30.65 -20.35 23.48
N GLY A 531 -29.89 -20.78 24.49
CA GLY A 531 -29.30 -22.12 24.54
C GLY A 531 -27.91 -22.22 23.91
N TRP A 532 -27.31 -23.41 23.95
CA TRP A 532 -25.96 -23.67 23.46
C TRP A 532 -25.87 -23.70 21.92
N ARG A 533 -24.89 -22.97 21.38
CA ARG A 533 -24.55 -22.98 19.95
C ARG A 533 -23.04 -22.95 19.77
N TRP A 534 -22.51 -23.80 18.88
CA TRP A 534 -21.12 -23.72 18.46
C TRP A 534 -20.95 -22.54 17.50
N VAL A 535 -19.98 -21.69 17.78
CA VAL A 535 -19.62 -20.54 16.94
C VAL A 535 -18.15 -20.61 16.57
N THR A 536 -17.79 -20.19 15.36
CA THR A 536 -16.41 -20.09 14.91
C THR A 536 -16.12 -18.73 14.31
N ALA A 537 -14.84 -18.35 14.30
CA ALA A 537 -14.35 -17.18 13.59
C ALA A 537 -13.07 -17.53 12.82
N PRO A 538 -12.97 -17.18 11.52
CA PRO A 538 -11.76 -17.43 10.74
C PRO A 538 -10.62 -16.53 11.21
N VAL A 539 -9.41 -17.08 11.25
CA VAL A 539 -8.17 -16.32 11.50
C VAL A 539 -7.62 -15.88 10.14
N PRO A 540 -7.40 -14.57 9.91
CA PRO A 540 -6.80 -14.09 8.66
C PRO A 540 -5.38 -14.64 8.48
N GLN A 541 -5.12 -15.24 7.31
CA GLN A 541 -3.85 -15.92 7.02
C GLN A 541 -2.72 -14.95 6.61
N ASP A 542 -3.03 -13.67 6.42
CA ASP A 542 -2.08 -12.58 6.15
C ASP A 542 -1.50 -11.94 7.44
N LEU A 543 -1.89 -12.42 8.63
CA LEU A 543 -1.28 -12.03 9.91
C LEU A 543 0.09 -12.68 10.10
N ARG A 544 1.02 -11.97 10.76
CA ARG A 544 2.37 -12.46 11.05
C ARG A 544 2.43 -13.24 12.38
N PRO A 545 2.79 -14.53 12.40
CA PRO A 545 2.96 -15.26 13.67
C PRO A 545 4.08 -14.68 14.57
N PRO A 546 4.06 -14.94 15.90
CA PRO A 546 2.96 -15.53 16.65
C PRO A 546 1.73 -14.61 16.69
N ILE A 547 0.55 -15.21 16.54
CA ILE A 547 -0.75 -14.52 16.69
C ILE A 547 -1.26 -14.83 18.09
N SER A 548 -1.80 -13.84 18.79
CA SER A 548 -2.43 -14.02 20.10
C SER A 548 -3.88 -13.57 20.11
N LEU A 549 -4.72 -14.27 20.89
CA LEU A 549 -6.08 -13.84 21.23
C LEU A 549 -6.01 -12.97 22.50
N GLU A 550 -6.37 -11.70 22.36
CA GLU A 550 -6.31 -10.73 23.46
C GLU A 550 -7.59 -10.65 24.26
N ARG A 551 -8.75 -10.88 23.61
CA ARG A 551 -10.07 -10.75 24.23
C ARG A 551 -11.19 -11.34 23.39
N ILE A 552 -12.24 -11.79 24.07
CA ILE A 552 -13.55 -12.14 23.49
C ILE A 552 -14.56 -11.13 24.04
N TYR A 553 -15.51 -10.63 23.24
CA TYR A 553 -16.39 -9.56 23.68
C TYR A 553 -17.73 -9.50 22.98
N LEU A 554 -18.72 -9.01 23.72
CA LEU A 554 -20.00 -8.57 23.18
C LEU A 554 -19.96 -7.07 22.94
N VAL A 555 -20.51 -6.61 21.82
CA VAL A 555 -20.59 -5.19 21.48
C VAL A 555 -21.94 -4.83 20.83
N THR A 556 -22.45 -3.65 21.18
CA THR A 556 -23.53 -2.96 20.46
C THR A 556 -23.03 -1.60 19.98
N ILE A 557 -23.37 -1.25 18.75
CA ILE A 557 -23.01 0.03 18.09
C ILE A 557 -24.23 0.93 17.86
N ARG A 558 -25.37 0.57 18.44
CA ARG A 558 -26.66 1.22 18.24
C ARG A 558 -27.13 1.82 19.55
N PRO A 559 -26.95 3.13 19.78
CA PRO A 559 -27.22 3.75 21.08
C PRO A 559 -28.66 3.52 21.59
N GLU A 560 -29.63 3.33 20.69
CA GLU A 560 -31.03 3.02 20.95
C GLU A 560 -31.30 1.59 21.48
N GLU A 561 -30.42 0.62 21.19
CA GLU A 561 -30.57 -0.77 21.63
C GLU A 561 -30.04 -0.92 23.06
N LYS A 562 -30.96 -1.05 24.03
CA LYS A 562 -30.64 -1.28 25.45
C LYS A 562 -30.76 -2.76 25.79
N THR A 563 -29.66 -3.38 26.18
CA THR A 563 -29.60 -4.82 26.45
C THR A 563 -28.82 -5.08 27.74
N ALA A 564 -29.26 -6.03 28.54
CA ALA A 564 -28.50 -6.58 29.65
C ALA A 564 -28.75 -8.09 29.71
N GLY A 565 -27.73 -8.85 30.08
CA GLY A 565 -27.80 -10.30 30.02
C GLY A 565 -26.51 -10.98 30.44
N THR A 566 -26.47 -12.30 30.25
CA THR A 566 -25.32 -13.14 30.55
C THR A 566 -25.16 -14.17 29.45
N VAL A 567 -24.00 -14.21 28.81
CA VAL A 567 -23.61 -15.30 27.91
C VAL A 567 -22.64 -16.24 28.63
N TYR A 568 -22.69 -17.52 28.27
CA TYR A 568 -21.81 -18.55 28.85
C TYR A 568 -20.94 -19.14 27.75
N LEU A 569 -19.65 -19.29 28.00
CA LEU A 569 -18.67 -19.79 27.05
C LEU A 569 -18.02 -21.05 27.60
N THR A 570 -17.86 -22.08 26.76
CA THR A 570 -17.11 -23.29 27.11
C THR A 570 -16.36 -23.86 25.91
N GLY A 571 -15.23 -24.52 26.19
CA GLY A 571 -14.37 -25.17 25.21
C GLY A 571 -13.86 -24.23 24.13
N LEU A 572 -12.88 -23.39 24.45
CA LEU A 572 -12.20 -22.57 23.46
C LEU A 572 -11.14 -23.40 22.75
N PHE A 573 -11.32 -23.59 21.44
CA PHE A 573 -10.41 -24.37 20.59
C PHE A 573 -9.84 -23.53 19.45
N ALA A 574 -8.63 -23.88 19.03
CA ALA A 574 -8.08 -23.52 17.73
C ALA A 574 -8.12 -24.74 16.80
N THR A 575 -8.52 -24.51 15.56
CA THR A 575 -8.38 -25.47 14.47
C THR A 575 -7.16 -25.08 13.64
N TYR A 576 -6.19 -25.97 13.46
CA TYR A 576 -4.94 -25.72 12.71
C TYR A 576 -4.55 -26.93 11.86
N GLY A 577 -3.82 -26.70 10.77
CA GLY A 577 -3.29 -27.75 9.92
C GLY A 577 -2.09 -28.48 10.53
N THR A 578 -1.79 -29.71 10.10
CA THR A 578 -0.59 -30.45 10.53
C THR A 578 0.68 -29.61 10.22
N PRO A 579 1.58 -29.36 11.19
CA PRO A 579 2.78 -28.58 10.94
C PRO A 579 3.74 -29.33 10.00
N PRO A 580 4.36 -28.66 9.02
CA PRO A 580 5.36 -29.29 8.17
C PRO A 580 6.65 -29.56 8.95
N PRO A 581 7.43 -30.60 8.59
CA PRO A 581 8.76 -30.79 9.15
C PRO A 581 9.64 -29.58 8.85
N SER A 582 10.33 -29.08 9.88
CA SER A 582 11.17 -27.90 9.83
C SER A 582 12.36 -28.15 8.90
N GLY A 583 12.48 -27.39 7.82
CA GLY A 583 13.61 -27.55 6.90
C GLY A 583 13.73 -26.46 5.86
N LEU A 584 14.78 -25.64 6.03
CA LEU A 584 15.52 -24.89 5.01
C LEU A 584 14.94 -23.54 4.54
N GLN A 585 15.50 -22.45 5.08
CA GLN A 585 15.91 -21.32 4.24
C GLN A 585 17.42 -21.15 4.41
N GLY A 586 18.15 -21.45 3.33
CA GLY A 586 19.60 -21.34 3.28
C GLY A 586 20.04 -19.89 3.20
N ALA A 587 21.07 -19.55 3.98
CA ALA A 587 21.87 -18.36 3.74
C ALA A 587 22.48 -18.42 2.33
N GLU A 588 22.54 -17.27 1.64
CA GLU A 588 23.27 -17.16 0.37
C GLU A 588 24.72 -17.65 0.57
N PRO A 589 25.28 -18.42 -0.40
CA PRO A 589 26.67 -18.83 -0.34
C PRO A 589 27.59 -17.61 -0.31
N GLN A 590 28.62 -17.68 0.53
CA GLN A 590 29.73 -16.72 0.50
C GLN A 590 30.38 -16.78 -0.88
N LEU A 591 30.50 -15.62 -1.55
CA LEU A 591 31.26 -15.52 -2.80
C LEU A 591 32.76 -15.68 -2.48
N GLY A 592 33.27 -16.91 -2.62
CA GLY A 592 34.70 -17.22 -2.53
C GLY A 592 35.47 -16.53 -3.65
N GLY A 593 36.49 -15.77 -3.29
CA GLY A 593 37.24 -14.90 -4.21
C GLY A 593 38.16 -15.67 -5.16
N ALA A 594 38.22 -15.20 -6.41
CA ALA A 594 39.44 -15.28 -7.19
C ALA A 594 40.37 -14.14 -6.73
N GLU A 595 41.52 -14.50 -6.16
CA GLU A 595 42.59 -13.55 -5.83
C GLU A 595 43.23 -13.07 -7.14
N GLY A 596 42.75 -11.94 -7.67
CA GLY A 596 43.47 -11.13 -8.64
C GLY A 596 44.12 -9.94 -7.95
N GLU A 597 45.37 -9.63 -8.30
CA GLU A 597 46.10 -8.46 -7.77
C GLU A 597 45.58 -7.11 -8.30
N GLU A 598 44.76 -7.09 -9.35
CA GLU A 598 44.18 -5.86 -9.90
C GLU A 598 42.86 -5.46 -9.20
N GLY A 599 42.73 -4.17 -8.85
CA GLY A 599 41.52 -3.59 -8.23
C GLY A 599 41.82 -2.74 -7.01
N PHE A 600 40.80 -2.46 -6.21
CA PHE A 600 40.93 -1.78 -4.91
C PHE A 600 40.07 -2.43 -3.84
N ARG A 601 40.38 -2.15 -2.58
CA ARG A 601 39.73 -2.75 -1.41
C ARG A 601 39.19 -1.68 -0.48
N PHE A 602 38.02 -1.90 0.08
CA PHE A 602 37.50 -1.04 1.14
C PHE A 602 36.80 -1.83 2.23
N LEU A 603 36.73 -1.24 3.42
CA LEU A 603 36.11 -1.84 4.59
C LEU A 603 34.71 -1.29 4.81
N ILE A 604 33.82 -2.12 5.36
CA ILE A 604 32.49 -1.71 5.84
C ILE A 604 32.32 -2.18 7.28
N PHE A 605 31.89 -1.27 8.16
CA PHE A 605 31.47 -1.59 9.53
C PHE A 605 30.66 -0.44 10.12
N GLY A 606 29.87 -0.67 11.17
CA GLY A 606 29.14 0.39 11.86
C GLY A 606 28.44 -0.12 13.12
N ASP A 607 27.63 0.75 13.74
CA ASP A 607 26.96 0.47 15.01
C ASP A 607 27.95 0.16 16.15
N SER A 608 28.89 1.09 16.36
CA SER A 608 29.90 0.97 17.44
C SER A 608 29.39 1.51 18.78
N LYS A 609 28.52 2.53 18.75
CA LYS A 609 27.91 3.21 19.91
C LYS A 609 28.92 3.52 21.02
N LEU A 610 30.01 4.19 20.67
CA LEU A 610 31.10 4.51 21.59
C LEU A 610 30.68 5.58 22.62
N GLU A 611 31.06 5.35 23.88
CA GLU A 611 30.78 6.25 24.99
C GLU A 611 32.07 6.78 25.64
N VAL A 612 32.14 8.06 25.98
CA VAL A 612 33.34 8.65 26.62
C VAL A 612 33.44 8.19 28.07
N GLY A 613 34.65 7.81 28.49
CA GLY A 613 34.94 7.53 29.91
C GLY A 613 34.44 6.17 30.42
N VAL A 614 33.79 5.37 29.59
CA VAL A 614 33.32 4.01 29.91
C VAL A 614 34.11 2.98 29.10
N GLU A 615 34.72 2.01 29.78
CA GLU A 615 35.38 0.86 29.13
C GLU A 615 34.35 -0.28 28.98
N SER A 616 33.45 -0.13 28.02
CA SER A 616 32.38 -1.10 27.72
C SER A 616 32.87 -2.28 26.88
N SER A 617 32.08 -3.36 26.82
CA SER A 617 32.29 -4.45 25.85
C SER A 617 32.40 -3.92 24.42
N ASN A 618 31.49 -3.02 24.03
CA ASN A 618 31.43 -2.45 22.69
C ASN A 618 32.76 -1.79 22.30
N ARG A 619 33.36 -1.01 23.22
CA ARG A 619 34.64 -0.35 22.98
C ARG A 619 35.81 -1.33 22.84
N ARG A 620 35.84 -2.41 23.62
CA ARG A 620 36.89 -3.44 23.49
C ARG A 620 36.81 -4.16 22.15
N ILE A 621 35.61 -4.54 21.74
CA ILE A 621 35.33 -5.20 20.46
C ILE A 621 35.70 -4.27 19.30
N PHE A 622 35.28 -3.01 19.37
CA PHE A 622 35.62 -2.00 18.37
C PHE A 622 37.13 -1.80 18.23
N ARG A 623 37.88 -1.71 19.34
CA ARG A 623 39.35 -1.57 19.31
C ARG A 623 40.05 -2.77 18.68
N ARG A 624 39.54 -3.98 18.94
CA ARG A 624 40.05 -5.18 18.31
C ARG A 624 39.75 -5.18 16.82
N LEU A 625 38.51 -4.87 16.45
CA LEU A 625 38.06 -4.76 15.06
C LEU A 625 38.92 -3.79 14.26
N ILE A 626 39.13 -2.55 14.73
CA ILE A 626 39.94 -1.57 13.98
C ILE A 626 41.42 -1.96 13.89
N ALA A 627 41.94 -2.71 14.88
CA ALA A 627 43.31 -3.21 14.85
C ALA A 627 43.48 -4.34 13.83
N GLU A 628 42.50 -5.25 13.72
CA GLU A 628 42.49 -6.32 12.72
C GLU A 628 42.23 -5.75 11.31
N ALA A 629 41.22 -4.88 11.16
CA ALA A 629 40.83 -4.31 9.89
C ALA A 629 41.92 -3.44 9.24
N ARG A 630 42.77 -2.80 10.05
CA ARG A 630 43.94 -2.06 9.58
C ARG A 630 44.91 -2.93 8.76
N GLU A 631 45.04 -4.20 9.09
CA GLU A 631 46.03 -5.10 8.48
C GLU A 631 45.53 -5.73 7.16
N GLU A 632 44.29 -5.45 6.74
CA GLU A 632 43.67 -6.03 5.54
C GLU A 632 44.10 -5.36 4.21
N GLY A 633 44.88 -4.27 4.30
CA GLY A 633 45.39 -3.55 3.12
C GLY A 633 44.30 -2.89 2.29
N ALA A 634 43.27 -2.33 2.95
CA ALA A 634 42.21 -1.57 2.30
C ALA A 634 42.60 -0.11 2.05
N ASP A 635 42.08 0.48 0.97
CA ASP A 635 42.31 1.87 0.56
C ASP A 635 41.59 2.87 1.48
N PHE A 636 40.37 2.54 1.91
CA PHE A 636 39.55 3.35 2.81
C PHE A 636 38.47 2.51 3.53
N ALA A 637 37.77 3.13 4.49
CA ALA A 637 36.64 2.54 5.20
C ALA A 637 35.34 3.33 5.02
N LEU A 638 34.22 2.61 4.95
CA LEU A 638 32.85 3.14 4.95
C LEU A 638 32.18 2.76 6.27
N ILE A 639 31.75 3.76 7.02
CA ILE A 639 31.14 3.57 8.34
C ILE A 639 29.65 3.83 8.26
N THR A 640 28.83 2.82 8.54
CA THR A 640 27.36 2.82 8.38
C THR A 640 26.61 3.53 9.52
N GLY A 641 27.27 4.44 10.26
CA GLY A 641 26.66 5.24 11.32
C GLY A 641 26.56 4.57 12.68
N ASP A 642 25.93 5.28 13.62
CA ASP A 642 25.87 4.97 15.06
C ASP A 642 27.28 4.76 15.63
N VAL A 643 28.18 5.71 15.33
CA VAL A 643 29.56 5.69 15.81
C VAL A 643 29.61 5.97 17.31
N VAL A 644 28.78 6.89 17.80
CA VAL A 644 28.70 7.25 19.22
C VAL A 644 27.35 6.88 19.81
N ALA A 645 27.30 6.66 21.12
CA ALA A 645 26.03 6.42 21.82
C ALA A 645 25.19 7.70 22.02
N PHE A 646 25.87 8.85 22.12
CA PHE A 646 25.28 10.15 22.42
C PHE A 646 25.83 11.22 21.48
N PRO A 647 24.96 12.09 20.92
CA PRO A 647 25.32 13.03 19.86
C PRO A 647 25.97 14.32 20.41
N GLU A 648 27.09 14.18 21.12
CA GLU A 648 27.81 15.32 21.70
C GLU A 648 29.27 15.39 21.23
N ASP A 649 29.81 16.61 21.09
CA ASP A 649 31.17 16.88 20.61
C ASP A 649 32.27 16.09 21.32
N ARG A 650 32.13 15.84 22.64
CA ARG A 650 33.10 15.04 23.40
C ARG A 650 33.15 13.57 22.94
N HIS A 651 32.00 13.00 22.56
CA HIS A 651 31.90 11.61 22.10
C HIS A 651 32.50 11.48 20.71
N PHE A 652 32.20 12.41 19.80
CA PHE A 652 32.82 12.45 18.48
C PHE A 652 34.34 12.61 18.54
N ARG A 653 34.86 13.50 19.39
CA ARG A 653 36.31 13.66 19.58
C ARG A 653 36.97 12.38 20.08
N SER A 654 36.32 11.65 20.98
CA SER A 654 36.83 10.36 21.48
C SER A 654 36.80 9.29 20.39
N ALA A 655 35.69 9.14 19.67
CA ALA A 655 35.58 8.19 18.57
C ALA A 655 36.61 8.45 17.47
N LYS A 656 36.83 9.72 17.11
CA LYS A 656 37.84 10.13 16.12
C LYS A 656 39.27 9.74 16.52
N ARG A 657 39.60 9.79 17.82
CA ARG A 657 40.90 9.30 18.32
C ARG A 657 41.04 7.78 18.15
N GLU A 658 39.99 7.03 18.41
CA GLU A 658 40.02 5.56 18.22
C GLU A 658 40.10 5.21 16.74
N LEU A 659 39.30 5.84 15.88
CA LEU A 659 39.34 5.65 14.42
C LEU A 659 40.70 6.00 13.80
N SER A 660 41.48 6.91 14.40
CA SER A 660 42.84 7.22 13.91
C SER A 660 43.80 6.03 13.88
N VAL A 661 43.47 4.94 14.60
CA VAL A 661 44.22 3.67 14.55
C VAL A 661 44.14 3.00 13.18
N LEU A 662 43.07 3.19 12.40
CA LEU A 662 42.90 2.59 11.08
C LEU A 662 44.00 3.00 10.08
N ARG A 663 44.56 4.22 10.23
CA ARG A 663 45.59 4.79 9.34
C ARG A 663 45.21 4.80 7.85
N MET A 664 43.92 5.01 7.55
CA MET A 664 43.37 5.18 6.21
C MET A 664 42.26 6.23 6.25
N ASP A 665 41.84 6.70 5.07
CA ASP A 665 40.65 7.56 4.97
C ASP A 665 39.39 6.78 5.33
N TYR A 666 38.42 7.46 5.93
CA TYR A 666 37.14 6.86 6.26
C TYR A 666 36.01 7.86 6.09
N TYR A 667 34.85 7.35 5.67
CA TYR A 667 33.64 8.14 5.41
C TYR A 667 32.50 7.62 6.26
N VAL A 668 31.79 8.51 6.96
CA VAL A 668 30.77 8.13 7.95
C VAL A 668 29.40 8.59 7.47
N ALA A 669 28.46 7.65 7.31
CA ALA A 669 27.05 7.99 7.18
C ALA A 669 26.47 8.30 8.57
N PRO A 670 25.65 9.33 8.74
CA PRO A 670 25.13 9.67 10.06
C PRO A 670 24.07 8.66 10.54
N GLY A 671 24.21 8.20 11.78
CA GLY A 671 23.22 7.35 12.46
C GLY A 671 22.25 8.10 13.36
N ASN A 672 21.20 7.41 13.82
CA ASN A 672 20.19 8.04 14.68
C ASN A 672 20.73 8.39 16.07
N HIS A 673 21.74 7.68 16.57
CA HIS A 673 22.46 8.07 17.79
C HIS A 673 23.48 9.19 17.55
N ASP A 674 23.94 9.36 16.31
CA ASP A 674 24.88 10.42 15.95
C ASP A 674 24.18 11.79 15.80
N ILE A 675 23.00 11.84 15.16
CA ILE A 675 22.32 13.13 14.87
C ILE A 675 20.80 13.12 15.01
N GLY A 676 20.15 11.96 15.25
CA GLY A 676 18.69 11.81 15.10
C GLY A 676 17.85 12.82 15.89
N LEU A 677 18.31 13.20 17.09
CA LEU A 677 17.79 14.30 17.92
C LEU A 677 18.92 15.23 18.40
N GLY A 678 20.07 15.18 17.74
CA GLY A 678 21.35 15.72 18.21
C GLY A 678 21.89 16.90 17.40
N ASP A 679 23.12 17.31 17.72
CA ASP A 679 23.81 18.44 17.08
C ASP A 679 24.49 18.01 15.75
N GLU A 680 23.83 18.32 14.62
CA GLU A 680 24.34 18.06 13.28
C GLU A 680 25.66 18.80 12.98
N GLU A 681 25.84 20.03 13.49
CA GLU A 681 27.07 20.80 13.28
C GLU A 681 28.26 20.15 13.99
N ALA A 682 28.03 19.55 15.17
CA ALA A 682 29.06 18.79 15.87
C ALA A 682 29.48 17.55 15.05
N PHE A 683 28.53 16.79 14.51
CA PHE A 683 28.87 15.66 13.62
C PHE A 683 29.69 16.15 12.42
N GLN A 684 29.24 17.21 11.75
CA GLN A 684 29.89 17.74 10.55
C GLN A 684 31.33 18.19 10.79
N ARG A 685 31.61 18.83 11.93
CA ARG A 685 32.96 19.23 12.33
C ARG A 685 33.93 18.04 12.45
N HIS A 686 33.44 16.85 12.81
CA HIS A 686 34.29 15.68 13.05
C HIS A 686 34.33 14.71 11.87
N PHE A 687 33.22 14.52 11.16
CA PHE A 687 33.06 13.46 10.16
C PHE A 687 32.68 13.94 8.75
N GLY A 688 32.43 15.24 8.56
CA GLY A 688 32.11 15.82 7.26
C GLY A 688 30.60 15.98 6.99
N PRO A 689 30.20 16.29 5.75
CA PRO A 689 28.81 16.57 5.39
C PRO A 689 27.84 15.43 5.77
N LEU A 690 26.56 15.76 5.98
CA LEU A 690 25.53 14.77 6.33
C LEU A 690 25.23 13.77 5.20
N TYR A 691 25.42 14.22 3.96
CA TYR A 691 25.41 13.40 2.77
C TYR A 691 26.45 13.96 1.80
N GLN A 692 27.13 13.09 1.07
CA GLN A 692 28.21 13.44 0.16
C GLN A 692 28.45 12.34 -0.86
N SER A 693 29.13 12.66 -1.95
CA SER A 693 29.58 11.68 -2.93
C SER A 693 31.06 11.86 -3.23
N PHE A 694 31.72 10.78 -3.61
CA PHE A 694 33.08 10.80 -4.14
C PHE A 694 33.29 9.64 -5.11
N THR A 695 34.30 9.75 -5.96
CA THR A 695 34.70 8.69 -6.87
C THR A 695 36.04 8.10 -6.45
N HIS A 696 36.17 6.79 -6.58
CA HIS A 696 37.44 6.10 -6.41
C HIS A 696 37.57 5.06 -7.53
N GLN A 697 38.57 5.25 -8.40
CA GLN A 697 38.69 4.52 -9.66
C GLN A 697 37.36 4.56 -10.46
N ASP A 698 36.90 3.43 -11.00
CA ASP A 698 35.65 3.30 -11.77
C ASP A 698 34.43 3.03 -10.86
N SER A 699 34.39 3.66 -9.68
CA SER A 699 33.33 3.48 -8.70
C SER A 699 32.89 4.81 -8.07
N LEU A 700 31.57 5.00 -8.00
CA LEU A 700 30.93 6.11 -7.31
C LEU A 700 30.49 5.66 -5.92
N PHE A 701 30.81 6.46 -4.90
CA PHE A 701 30.37 6.27 -3.53
C PHE A 701 29.42 7.43 -3.17
N ILE A 702 28.26 7.11 -2.64
CA ILE A 702 27.23 8.06 -2.21
C ILE A 702 26.91 7.75 -0.76
N LEU A 703 27.09 8.72 0.14
CA LEU A 703 26.66 8.62 1.53
C LEU A 703 25.38 9.43 1.70
N LEU A 704 24.34 8.80 2.23
CA LEU A 704 23.04 9.41 2.50
C LEU A 704 22.77 9.55 3.99
N ASN A 705 22.05 10.60 4.36
CA ASN A 705 21.50 10.77 5.69
C ASN A 705 20.12 10.09 5.79
N THR A 706 20.04 9.02 6.58
CA THR A 706 18.80 8.31 6.89
C THR A 706 18.50 8.26 8.39
N ALA A 707 19.19 9.08 9.19
CA ALA A 707 19.18 9.06 10.66
C ALA A 707 17.79 9.29 11.28
N ARG A 708 16.87 9.98 10.58
CA ARG A 708 15.51 10.25 11.05
C ARG A 708 14.45 9.29 10.50
N GLY A 709 14.86 8.11 10.02
CA GLY A 709 13.94 7.05 9.60
C GLY A 709 13.78 6.87 8.10
N GLY A 710 14.59 7.51 7.27
CA GLY A 710 14.48 7.49 5.80
C GLY A 710 15.14 8.72 5.19
N ILE A 711 15.11 8.84 3.86
CA ILE A 711 15.69 10.00 3.15
C ILE A 711 14.84 11.25 3.41
N THR A 712 13.55 11.16 3.13
CA THR A 712 12.54 12.22 3.25
C THR A 712 12.43 12.78 4.68
N PRO A 713 12.31 11.97 5.74
CA PRO A 713 12.25 12.51 7.10
C PRO A 713 13.59 13.08 7.60
N SER A 714 14.72 12.73 6.96
CA SER A 714 16.04 13.27 7.33
C SER A 714 16.31 14.59 6.63
N ASP A 715 16.18 14.61 5.30
CA ASP A 715 16.23 15.80 4.45
C ASP A 715 15.64 15.42 3.06
N PRO A 716 14.48 15.97 2.66
CA PRO A 716 13.84 15.64 1.39
C PRO A 716 14.61 16.12 0.16
N GLU A 717 15.49 17.12 0.27
CA GLU A 717 16.29 17.62 -0.87
C GLU A 717 17.27 16.56 -1.41
N GLN A 718 17.65 15.61 -0.54
CA GLN A 718 18.50 14.48 -0.91
C GLN A 718 17.94 13.65 -2.08
N TRP A 719 16.62 13.62 -2.31
CA TRP A 719 16.05 12.89 -3.45
C TRP A 719 16.46 13.46 -4.80
N ALA A 720 16.41 14.79 -4.93
CA ALA A 720 16.82 15.46 -6.15
C ALA A 720 18.34 15.32 -6.34
N TRP A 721 19.08 15.53 -5.25
CA TRP A 721 20.53 15.38 -5.24
C TRP A 721 20.99 13.96 -5.60
N LEU A 722 20.39 12.91 -5.02
CA LEU A 722 20.69 11.51 -5.33
C LEU A 722 20.46 11.20 -6.82
N LYS A 723 19.33 11.66 -7.38
CA LYS A 723 19.04 11.51 -8.81
C LYS A 723 20.10 12.20 -9.67
N GLU A 724 20.52 13.39 -9.30
CA GLU A 724 21.60 14.11 -9.98
C GLU A 724 22.92 13.32 -9.93
N GLN A 725 23.34 12.84 -8.76
CA GLN A 725 24.58 12.05 -8.61
C GLN A 725 24.56 10.78 -9.45
N LEU A 726 23.44 10.04 -9.45
CA LEU A 726 23.28 8.83 -10.26
C LEU A 726 23.31 9.13 -11.75
N THR A 727 22.69 10.23 -12.19
CA THR A 727 22.59 10.56 -13.63
C THR A 727 23.85 11.20 -14.19
N ALA A 728 24.64 11.88 -13.36
CA ALA A 728 25.88 12.55 -13.76
C ALA A 728 27.09 11.60 -13.87
N SER A 729 27.03 10.42 -13.25
CA SER A 729 28.16 9.49 -13.18
C SER A 729 28.10 8.39 -14.26
N ASP A 730 29.23 8.15 -14.90
CA ASP A 730 29.48 7.04 -15.82
C ASP A 730 30.22 5.85 -15.14
N ALA A 731 30.49 5.94 -13.84
CA ALA A 731 31.19 4.90 -13.09
C ALA A 731 30.49 3.55 -13.21
N ARG A 732 31.24 2.47 -13.40
CA ARG A 732 30.69 1.11 -13.57
C ARG A 732 30.03 0.57 -12.30
N ASN A 733 30.52 0.95 -11.13
CA ASN A 733 30.00 0.51 -9.83
C ASN A 733 29.50 1.71 -9.02
N VAL A 734 28.38 1.52 -8.31
CA VAL A 734 27.80 2.53 -7.42
C VAL A 734 27.56 1.91 -6.05
N PHE A 735 28.13 2.51 -5.00
CA PHE A 735 27.95 2.10 -3.61
C PHE A 735 27.23 3.21 -2.86
N ILE A 736 26.03 2.92 -2.37
CA ILE A 736 25.21 3.87 -1.61
C ILE A 736 25.22 3.43 -0.14
N VAL A 737 25.80 4.25 0.72
CA VAL A 737 25.97 3.98 2.16
C VAL A 737 24.98 4.83 2.95
N MET A 738 24.35 4.23 3.94
CA MET A 738 23.41 4.89 4.85
C MET A 738 23.40 4.19 6.20
N HIS A 739 22.73 4.78 7.20
CA HIS A 739 22.58 4.14 8.49
C HIS A 739 21.36 3.22 8.54
N ARG A 740 20.15 3.77 8.47
CA ARG A 740 18.94 2.95 8.33
C ARG A 740 18.85 2.44 6.90
N PRO A 741 18.81 1.11 6.66
CA PRO A 741 18.61 0.55 5.33
C PRO A 741 17.14 0.72 4.88
N PRO A 742 16.85 0.66 3.56
CA PRO A 742 15.47 0.72 3.07
C PRO A 742 14.61 -0.45 3.53
N PHE A 743 15.22 -1.60 3.85
CA PHE A 743 14.54 -2.86 4.17
C PHE A 743 15.08 -3.49 5.45
N ASP A 744 14.19 -4.01 6.30
CA ASP A 744 14.56 -4.89 7.43
C ASP A 744 14.49 -6.36 6.99
N PRO A 745 15.58 -7.12 7.08
CA PRO A 745 15.60 -8.50 6.63
C PRO A 745 15.01 -9.49 7.63
N ARG A 746 14.73 -9.07 8.87
CA ARG A 746 14.24 -9.97 9.90
C ARG A 746 12.73 -10.17 9.72
N PRO A 747 12.25 -11.43 9.60
CA PRO A 747 10.84 -11.70 9.47
C PRO A 747 10.05 -11.09 10.63
N GLY A 748 8.98 -10.35 10.35
CA GLY A 748 8.17 -9.73 11.40
C GLY A 748 8.54 -8.30 11.75
N GLU A 749 9.81 -7.93 11.59
CA GLU A 749 10.35 -6.64 12.01
C GLU A 749 10.20 -5.55 10.93
N ASN A 750 10.30 -4.28 11.35
CA ASN A 750 10.32 -3.13 10.44
C ASN A 750 11.19 -1.99 10.98
N GLN A 751 12.48 -2.24 11.14
CA GLN A 751 13.47 -1.24 11.59
C GLN A 751 14.21 -0.56 10.43
N GLY A 752 13.82 -0.80 9.17
CA GLY A 752 14.35 -0.11 7.99
C GLY A 752 13.86 1.34 7.87
N PHE A 753 13.55 1.79 6.66
CA PHE A 753 12.84 3.05 6.46
C PHE A 753 11.46 2.98 7.12
N LEU A 754 11.08 4.03 7.86
CA LEU A 754 9.81 4.10 8.59
C LEU A 754 8.60 4.04 7.65
N ASP A 755 8.74 4.54 6.42
CA ASP A 755 7.78 4.32 5.34
C ASP A 755 8.31 3.26 4.36
N PRO A 756 7.79 2.02 4.38
CA PRO A 756 8.20 0.96 3.47
C PRO A 756 8.02 1.33 1.98
N ARG A 757 7.11 2.25 1.65
CA ARG A 757 6.90 2.73 0.28
C ARG A 757 8.02 3.65 -0.17
N GLU A 758 8.61 4.40 0.76
CA GLU A 758 9.81 5.20 0.49
C GLU A 758 10.99 4.27 0.16
N GLY A 759 11.17 3.20 0.93
CA GLY A 759 12.17 2.16 0.64
C GLY A 759 11.94 1.50 -0.72
N ALA A 760 10.68 1.21 -1.06
CA ALA A 760 10.28 0.69 -2.38
C ALA A 760 10.62 1.67 -3.52
N LEU A 761 10.24 2.94 -3.37
CA LEU A 761 10.53 4.01 -4.34
C LEU A 761 12.04 4.21 -4.52
N PHE A 762 12.80 4.16 -3.43
CA PHE A 762 14.25 4.25 -3.47
C PHE A 762 14.84 3.11 -4.28
N ASN A 763 14.44 1.87 -3.99
CA ASN A 763 14.93 0.71 -4.74
C ASN A 763 14.52 0.76 -6.22
N GLU A 764 13.30 1.20 -6.53
CA GLU A 764 12.82 1.35 -7.91
C GLU A 764 13.63 2.38 -8.70
N LEU A 765 14.00 3.52 -8.08
CA LEU A 765 14.91 4.48 -8.69
C LEU A 765 16.25 3.84 -9.07
N LEU A 766 16.81 3.00 -8.19
CA LEU A 766 18.07 2.31 -8.45
C LEU A 766 17.94 1.25 -9.55
N ILE A 767 16.84 0.49 -9.58
CA ILE A 767 16.56 -0.48 -10.65
C ILE A 767 16.51 0.25 -12.00
N GLN A 768 15.78 1.36 -12.09
CA GLN A 768 15.71 2.17 -13.33
C GLN A 768 17.08 2.66 -13.78
N GLN A 769 17.90 3.13 -12.84
CA GLN A 769 19.26 3.57 -13.12
C GLN A 769 20.13 2.42 -13.64
N ARG A 770 20.12 1.26 -12.96
CA ARG A 770 20.85 0.05 -13.39
C ARG A 770 20.41 -0.38 -14.79
N GLU A 771 19.11 -0.42 -15.06
CA GLU A 771 18.59 -0.83 -16.37
C GLU A 771 19.01 0.13 -17.49
N LYS A 772 19.10 1.42 -17.19
CA LYS A 772 19.52 2.44 -18.14
C LYS A 772 21.02 2.37 -18.45
N THR A 773 21.84 2.03 -17.47
CA THR A 773 23.32 2.22 -17.54
C THR A 773 24.12 0.92 -17.51
N GLY A 774 23.55 -0.17 -16.99
CA GLY A 774 24.27 -1.41 -16.69
C GLY A 774 25.12 -1.35 -15.41
N GLN A 775 25.03 -0.27 -14.63
CA GLN A 775 25.80 -0.08 -13.39
C GLN A 775 25.53 -1.18 -12.36
N ARG A 776 26.57 -1.62 -11.65
CA ARG A 776 26.43 -2.51 -10.48
C ARG A 776 26.16 -1.65 -9.26
N ILE A 777 24.99 -1.78 -8.66
CA ILE A 777 24.57 -0.90 -7.55
C ILE A 777 24.47 -1.70 -6.26
N TRP A 778 25.10 -1.19 -5.20
CA TRP A 778 25.10 -1.73 -3.85
C TRP A 778 24.50 -0.70 -2.89
N VAL A 779 23.63 -1.15 -2.00
CA VAL A 779 23.03 -0.39 -0.90
C VAL A 779 23.56 -0.98 0.40
N ILE A 780 24.27 -0.17 1.18
CA ILE A 780 25.00 -0.59 2.37
C ILE A 780 24.41 0.14 3.58
N GLY A 781 23.86 -0.63 4.52
CA GLY A 781 23.19 -0.14 5.73
C GLY A 781 23.81 -0.62 7.04
N GLY A 782 23.39 -0.02 8.15
CA GLY A 782 23.66 -0.43 9.53
C GLY A 782 22.35 -0.67 10.29
N HIS A 783 22.27 -0.16 11.53
CA HIS A 783 21.06 -0.03 12.37
C HIS A 783 20.45 -1.33 12.92
N ILE A 784 20.41 -2.40 12.13
CA ILE A 784 19.68 -3.64 12.45
C ILE A 784 20.47 -4.57 13.38
N HIS A 785 21.73 -4.22 13.69
CA HIS A 785 22.62 -4.96 14.58
C HIS A 785 22.82 -6.43 14.15
N THR A 786 22.98 -6.66 12.84
CA THR A 786 23.26 -7.97 12.22
C THR A 786 24.17 -7.80 11.00
N PHE A 787 24.76 -8.90 10.53
CA PHE A 787 25.21 -9.03 9.15
C PHE A 787 24.08 -9.59 8.28
N TRP A 788 23.80 -8.96 7.15
CA TRP A 788 22.85 -9.51 6.18
C TRP A 788 23.18 -9.07 4.76
N THR A 789 22.85 -9.89 3.76
CA THR A 789 22.98 -9.54 2.34
C THR A 789 21.88 -10.21 1.53
N GLU A 790 21.42 -9.54 0.49
CA GLU A 790 20.50 -10.10 -0.52
C GLU A 790 20.62 -9.33 -1.82
N MET A 791 20.44 -10.02 -2.95
CA MET A 791 20.23 -9.37 -4.24
C MET A 791 18.74 -9.13 -4.50
N ARG A 792 18.34 -7.88 -4.76
CA ARG A 792 16.95 -7.48 -5.06
C ARG A 792 16.87 -6.79 -6.41
N SER A 793 16.34 -7.47 -7.43
CA SER A 793 16.15 -6.91 -8.79
C SER A 793 17.38 -6.20 -9.36
N GLY A 794 18.55 -6.82 -9.18
CA GLY A 794 19.86 -6.39 -9.66
C GLY A 794 20.59 -5.42 -8.72
N ILE A 795 20.00 -5.07 -7.58
CA ILE A 795 20.58 -4.20 -6.56
C ILE A 795 21.00 -5.05 -5.35
N ARG A 796 22.28 -5.01 -4.97
CA ARG A 796 22.73 -5.72 -3.78
C ARG A 796 22.47 -4.90 -2.54
N HIS A 797 21.71 -5.45 -1.59
CA HIS A 797 21.54 -4.87 -0.26
C HIS A 797 22.44 -5.60 0.72
N LEU A 798 23.20 -4.85 1.51
CA LEU A 798 24.10 -5.37 2.54
C LEU A 798 23.91 -4.57 3.82
N ILE A 799 23.82 -5.25 4.96
CA ILE A 799 23.80 -4.65 6.28
C ILE A 799 25.04 -5.11 7.03
N SER A 800 25.80 -4.15 7.57
CA SER A 800 26.92 -4.40 8.46
C SER A 800 26.81 -3.50 9.69
N ALA A 801 26.27 -4.08 10.76
CA ALA A 801 25.97 -3.41 12.03
C ALA A 801 26.59 -4.14 13.23
N GLY A 802 27.79 -4.68 13.05
CA GLY A 802 28.45 -5.58 14.01
C GLY A 802 29.63 -4.98 14.76
N ALA A 803 29.92 -3.68 14.65
CA ALA A 803 31.22 -3.11 15.04
C ALA A 803 31.40 -2.88 16.55
N GLY A 804 30.48 -3.38 17.38
CA GLY A 804 30.66 -3.43 18.84
C GLY A 804 29.37 -3.35 19.63
N ALA A 805 28.30 -2.72 19.10
CA ALA A 805 27.02 -2.67 19.79
C ALA A 805 26.40 -4.07 20.02
N ALA A 806 25.55 -4.18 21.04
CA ALA A 806 24.88 -5.44 21.37
C ALA A 806 24.05 -5.96 20.20
N LEU A 807 24.20 -7.25 19.89
CA LEU A 807 23.51 -7.89 18.77
C LEU A 807 22.15 -8.43 19.22
N HIS A 808 21.16 -8.39 18.33
CA HIS A 808 19.76 -8.70 18.65
C HIS A 808 19.19 -9.90 17.88
N VAL A 809 20.06 -10.66 17.21
CA VAL A 809 19.69 -11.87 16.47
C VAL A 809 20.69 -13.00 16.75
N PRO A 810 20.30 -14.26 16.58
CA PRO A 810 21.22 -15.40 16.68
C PRO A 810 22.35 -15.37 15.64
N GLU A 811 23.44 -16.11 15.90
CA GLU A 811 24.60 -16.16 14.99
C GLU A 811 24.23 -16.67 13.59
N GLU A 812 23.31 -17.65 13.49
CA GLU A 812 22.85 -18.22 12.21
C GLU A 812 22.08 -17.19 11.38
N ALA A 813 21.52 -16.18 12.03
CA ALA A 813 20.80 -15.06 11.43
C ALA A 813 21.69 -13.80 11.25
N GLY A 814 23.02 -13.95 11.34
CA GLY A 814 23.98 -12.86 11.16
C GLY A 814 24.42 -12.15 12.44
N GLY A 815 24.01 -12.65 13.61
CA GLY A 815 24.28 -12.06 14.92
C GLY A 815 25.67 -12.35 15.45
N PHE A 816 26.70 -11.82 14.79
CA PHE A 816 28.08 -11.86 15.27
C PHE A 816 28.79 -10.53 15.00
N HIS A 817 29.82 -10.22 15.81
CA HIS A 817 30.64 -9.02 15.60
C HIS A 817 31.52 -9.21 14.38
N HIS A 818 31.60 -8.20 13.52
CA HIS A 818 32.28 -8.32 12.23
C HIS A 818 32.62 -6.96 11.62
N TYR A 819 33.49 -7.03 10.62
CA TYR A 819 33.62 -6.04 9.55
C TYR A 819 33.62 -6.77 8.20
N VAL A 820 33.33 -6.04 7.12
CA VAL A 820 33.30 -6.60 5.76
C VAL A 820 34.45 -6.01 4.96
N LEU A 821 35.26 -6.87 4.34
CA LEU A 821 36.26 -6.48 3.36
C LEU A 821 35.68 -6.66 1.97
N VAL A 822 35.59 -5.59 1.19
CA VAL A 822 35.12 -5.63 -0.20
C VAL A 822 36.30 -5.45 -1.14
N HIS A 823 36.36 -6.28 -2.18
CA HIS A 823 37.33 -6.17 -3.27
C HIS A 823 36.58 -5.89 -4.57
N VAL A 824 36.94 -4.79 -5.23
CA VAL A 824 36.39 -4.37 -6.51
C VAL A 824 37.44 -4.59 -7.58
N GLY A 825 37.19 -5.58 -8.44
CA GLY A 825 38.07 -5.94 -9.55
C GLY A 825 37.43 -5.73 -10.93
N PRO A 826 38.19 -5.92 -12.02
CA PRO A 826 37.70 -5.74 -13.38
C PRO A 826 36.55 -6.69 -13.73
N ASP A 827 36.54 -7.89 -13.16
CA ASP A 827 35.54 -8.93 -13.45
C ASP A 827 34.29 -8.84 -12.54
N GLY A 828 34.39 -8.25 -11.35
CA GLY A 828 33.31 -8.30 -10.37
C GLY A 828 33.62 -7.60 -9.05
N ILE A 829 32.65 -7.66 -8.14
CA ILE A 829 32.79 -7.21 -6.76
C ILE A 829 32.64 -8.44 -5.86
N ASN A 830 33.64 -8.70 -5.04
CA ASN A 830 33.65 -9.77 -4.04
C ASN A 830 33.69 -9.18 -2.64
N TYR A 831 33.21 -9.91 -1.64
CA TYR A 831 33.31 -9.49 -0.25
C TYR A 831 33.59 -10.66 0.69
N GLN A 832 34.27 -10.38 1.79
CA GLN A 832 34.55 -11.32 2.87
C GLN A 832 34.05 -10.73 4.19
N VAL A 833 33.33 -11.55 4.96
CA VAL A 833 32.87 -11.18 6.29
C VAL A 833 33.89 -11.68 7.31
N LYS A 834 34.53 -10.76 8.02
CA LYS A 834 35.59 -11.05 8.99
C LYS A 834 34.98 -10.98 10.39
N LYS A 835 34.76 -12.15 11.01
CA LYS A 835 34.23 -12.25 12.37
C LYS A 835 35.28 -11.79 13.38
N VAL A 836 34.84 -11.04 14.39
CA VAL A 836 35.70 -10.52 15.47
C VAL A 836 35.19 -11.11 16.79
N GLU A 837 36.07 -11.83 17.49
CA GLU A 837 35.70 -12.43 18.78
C GLU A 837 35.62 -11.36 19.89
N PRO A 838 34.61 -11.43 20.80
CA PRO A 838 34.36 -10.45 21.85
C PRO A 838 35.53 -10.15 22.82
#